data_AF-I3QH63-F1
#
_entry.id   AF-I3QH63-F1
#
_cell.length_a   1.000
_cell.length_b   1.000
_cell.length_c   1.000
_cell.angle_alpha   90.00
_cell.angle_beta   90.00
_cell.angle_gamma   90.00
#
_symmetry.space_group_name_H-M   'P 1'
#
loop_
_entity.id
_entity.type
_entity.pdbx_description
1 polymer ?
#
loop_
_entity_poly.entity_id
_entity_poly.type
_entity_poly.pdbx_seq_one_letter_code
_entity_poly.pdbx_strand_id
1 'polypeptide(L)'
;MPDIVKETIHMKDGRTIIIETGRLAKQADGSVIVRVKNTMLLATVVVSNEKKNETNFLPLTVDYREKYSAGGKIPGGFIKREGRPSDEEILTMRLVDRVLRPTFPDCFNREIQIMISLLSYDKTVLPDGLAGLAASTALSIAGIPFDGPISEVRIIRLNGKFIINPSLDQLKEADIDLIVGASNHSIIMIEGEMKEIKENEFLETIITAHQAIKPQIEAQIRLVDKLSKNRIIFVENKESINSYQENKILKKELFIFSYEKIEKIYKNFLNKKTRSIQEKIVLNDFKKKFLTEEKIEEKKVIIDHFFEEIIKKITRNLILKKGVRLDGRNNKEIRTISSFVDYLPGVHGSALFSRGETQSLTTVTLGSSLDANRIDNVIMENQEKFYLHYNFPPFSTGEIRSIRGVSRREVGHGNLAQRALKNIIPNNPYTIRVVSDILESNGSSSMATVCAASLALMDAGIPIKNPVSGIAMGLFMEKEKKVIVSDIMGEEDHFGDLDFKITGTKFGMTACQMDVKKMQGVTYDLLNQILMQALEGRLFILKKMLETLPKYRKKMKPNTPKIYTFNIPKDFIGLVIGPGGKVIQEIQSYTNTNILIEEKGDLGYIEIIGKDDEKIEKAINRIKKIAFVPELGKVYKAKVKSIKDFGAFVEISKGVEGLLHISEIGWKRLNNIEEELHIGDIIDVKFMGMDEKNKKMKLSRKILLPRPGKKNEQKEKKI
;
A
#
# COMPACT_ATOMS: atom_id res chain seq x y z
N MET A 1 11.84 18.00 42.35
CA MET A 1 11.50 17.61 40.97
C MET A 1 10.30 16.70 41.04
N PRO A 2 9.31 16.77 40.13
CA PRO A 2 8.17 15.86 40.20
C PRO A 2 8.62 14.40 40.07
N ASP A 3 7.88 13.51 40.73
CA ASP A 3 8.18 12.08 40.76
C ASP A 3 8.09 11.49 39.36
N ILE A 4 9.22 11.03 38.84
CA ILE A 4 9.28 10.37 37.54
C ILE A 4 8.90 8.91 37.74
N VAL A 5 7.82 8.49 37.11
CA VAL A 5 7.33 7.11 37.18
C VAL A 5 7.68 6.38 35.89
N LYS A 6 8.19 5.14 36.03
CA LYS A 6 8.70 4.34 34.92
C LYS A 6 8.30 2.88 35.06
N GLU A 7 8.04 2.25 33.93
CA GLU A 7 7.86 0.80 33.78
C GLU A 7 8.71 0.31 32.59
N THR A 8 9.15 -0.95 32.69
CA THR A 8 9.96 -1.60 31.65
C THR A 8 9.29 -2.90 31.23
N ILE A 9 9.19 -3.11 29.92
CA ILE A 9 8.69 -4.33 29.30
C ILE A 9 9.87 -5.04 28.65
N HIS A 10 10.10 -6.30 29.04
CA HIS A 10 11.14 -7.14 28.45
C HIS A 10 10.58 -7.92 27.27
N MET A 11 11.19 -7.75 26.09
CA MET A 11 10.84 -8.50 24.89
C MET A 11 11.60 -9.83 24.83
N LYS A 12 11.05 -10.82 24.12
CA LYS A 12 11.65 -12.16 23.98
C LYS A 12 13.03 -12.16 23.31
N ASP A 13 13.33 -11.14 22.52
CA ASP A 13 14.61 -10.98 21.80
C ASP A 13 15.66 -10.17 22.60
N GLY A 14 15.39 -9.89 23.88
CA GLY A 14 16.28 -9.14 24.76
C GLY A 14 16.15 -7.62 24.68
N ARG A 15 15.35 -7.07 23.75
CA ARG A 15 15.05 -5.63 23.73
C ARG A 15 14.15 -5.26 24.90
N THR A 16 14.19 -3.98 25.29
CA THR A 16 13.35 -3.44 26.35
C THR A 16 12.57 -2.23 25.87
N ILE A 17 11.28 -2.19 26.18
CA ILE A 17 10.42 -1.02 25.99
C ILE A 17 10.29 -0.31 27.33
N ILE A 18 10.62 0.98 27.37
CA ILE A 18 10.52 1.81 28.58
C ILE A 18 9.37 2.77 28.38
N ILE A 19 8.44 2.81 29.34
CA ILE A 19 7.37 3.80 29.41
C ILE A 19 7.64 4.71 30.61
N GLU A 20 7.71 6.02 30.38
CA GLU A 20 8.07 7.04 31.38
C GLU A 20 7.07 8.21 31.35
N THR A 21 6.65 8.70 32.50
CA THR A 21 5.80 9.91 32.64
C THR A 21 6.32 10.85 33.72
N GLY A 22 5.81 12.07 33.76
CA GLY A 22 6.17 13.11 34.73
C GLY A 22 7.31 14.03 34.31
N ARG A 23 8.04 13.71 33.23
CA ARG A 23 9.16 14.54 32.73
C ARG A 23 8.74 15.65 31.77
N LEU A 24 8.00 15.30 30.71
CA LEU A 24 7.65 16.18 29.59
C LEU A 24 6.15 16.47 29.56
N ALA A 25 5.75 17.56 28.90
CA ALA A 25 4.34 17.91 28.62
C ALA A 25 3.39 17.86 29.83
N LYS A 26 3.83 18.39 30.97
CA LYS A 26 3.10 18.33 32.26
C LYS A 26 1.76 19.07 32.31
N GLN A 27 1.47 19.91 31.32
CA GLN A 27 0.19 20.61 31.20
C GLN A 27 -0.87 19.78 30.45
N ALA A 28 -0.47 18.72 29.74
CA ALA A 28 -1.42 17.79 29.15
C ALA A 28 -2.08 16.96 30.25
N ASP A 29 -3.35 16.60 30.07
CA ASP A 29 -4.07 15.73 31.02
C ASP A 29 -3.37 14.38 31.18
N GLY A 30 -2.80 13.87 30.07
CA GLY A 30 -1.92 12.71 30.09
C GLY A 30 -0.71 12.90 29.18
N SER A 31 0.47 12.47 29.63
CA SER A 31 1.68 12.47 28.82
C SER A 31 2.57 11.27 29.12
N VAL A 32 3.18 10.71 28.09
CA VAL A 32 4.10 9.57 28.21
C VAL A 32 5.20 9.63 27.17
N ILE A 33 6.38 9.16 27.56
CA ILE A 33 7.49 8.85 26.69
C ILE A 33 7.58 7.34 26.56
N VAL A 34 7.51 6.82 25.33
CA VAL A 34 7.82 5.42 25.02
C VAL A 34 9.18 5.37 24.34
N ARG A 35 10.09 4.54 24.87
CA ARG A 35 11.45 4.42 24.35
C ARG A 35 11.86 2.97 24.15
N VAL A 36 12.43 2.69 22.97
CA VAL A 36 13.10 1.44 22.65
C VAL A 36 14.42 1.79 21.99
N LYS A 37 15.55 1.39 22.60
CA LYS A 37 16.88 1.89 22.22
C LYS A 37 16.88 3.44 22.14
N ASN A 38 17.25 4.01 20.99
CA ASN A 38 17.22 5.45 20.73
C ASN A 38 15.92 5.92 20.06
N THR A 39 15.00 5.04 19.68
CA THR A 39 13.68 5.46 19.20
C THR A 39 12.83 5.94 20.37
N MET A 40 12.35 7.18 20.31
CA MET A 40 11.57 7.84 21.36
C MET A 40 10.31 8.49 20.79
N LEU A 41 9.16 8.11 21.34
CA LEU A 41 7.85 8.73 21.08
C LEU A 41 7.39 9.52 22.29
N LEU A 42 6.85 10.71 22.06
CA LEU A 42 6.07 11.45 23.06
C LEU A 42 4.61 11.41 22.64
N ALA A 43 3.75 10.85 23.48
CA ALA A 43 2.30 10.94 23.33
C ALA A 43 1.71 11.85 24.41
N THR A 44 0.80 12.73 24.01
CA THR A 44 0.07 13.64 24.89
C THR A 44 -1.41 13.59 24.60
N VAL A 45 -2.22 13.70 25.64
CA VAL A 45 -3.68 13.70 25.60
C VAL A 45 -4.19 14.96 26.26
N VAL A 46 -5.12 15.63 25.59
CA VAL A 46 -5.87 16.77 26.14
C VAL A 46 -7.36 16.52 25.94
N VAL A 47 -8.15 16.82 26.95
CA VAL A 47 -9.61 16.67 26.97
C VAL A 47 -10.27 18.02 27.19
N SER A 48 -11.34 18.30 26.45
CA SER A 48 -12.13 19.52 26.68
C SER A 48 -12.85 19.50 28.04
N ASN A 49 -12.80 20.62 28.77
CA ASN A 49 -13.58 20.79 30.01
C ASN A 49 -15.10 20.76 29.72
N GLU A 50 -15.49 21.43 28.64
CA GLU A 50 -16.86 21.52 28.17
C GLU A 50 -17.25 20.29 27.34
N LYS A 51 -18.50 19.86 27.47
CA LYS A 51 -19.09 18.90 26.54
C LYS A 51 -19.45 19.64 25.27
N LYS A 52 -19.21 19.04 24.11
CA LYS A 52 -19.86 19.51 22.89
C LYS A 52 -21.34 19.14 22.99
N ASN A 53 -22.20 20.15 23.14
CA ASN A 53 -23.63 19.94 22.94
C ASN A 53 -23.81 19.47 21.48
N GLU A 54 -24.72 18.51 21.27
CA GLU A 54 -25.28 18.22 19.94
C GLU A 54 -24.40 17.46 18.91
N THR A 55 -23.39 16.68 19.32
CA THR A 55 -22.66 15.80 18.37
C THR A 55 -23.02 14.32 18.51
N ASN A 56 -23.54 13.69 17.45
CA ASN A 56 -23.84 12.25 17.35
C ASN A 56 -22.60 11.35 17.13
N PHE A 57 -21.38 11.87 17.34
CA PHE A 57 -20.13 11.13 17.11
C PHE A 57 -19.08 11.47 18.15
N LEU A 58 -18.20 10.51 18.48
CA LEU A 58 -17.05 10.73 19.35
C LEU A 58 -16.04 11.69 18.69
N PRO A 59 -15.83 12.90 19.25
CA PRO A 59 -14.88 13.87 18.72
C PRO A 59 -13.45 13.53 19.17
N LEU A 60 -12.94 12.40 18.66
CA LEU A 60 -11.57 11.92 18.84
C LEU A 60 -10.72 12.32 17.65
N THR A 61 -9.62 13.05 17.92
CA THR A 61 -8.59 13.40 16.95
C THR A 61 -7.26 12.77 17.34
N VAL A 62 -6.71 11.95 16.46
CA VAL A 62 -5.34 11.42 16.58
C VAL A 62 -4.44 12.10 15.54
N ASP A 63 -3.30 12.63 15.99
CA ASP A 63 -2.25 13.22 15.14
C ASP A 63 -0.90 12.60 15.48
N TYR A 64 -0.27 11.92 14.52
CA TYR A 64 1.07 11.34 14.63
C TYR A 64 2.02 12.10 13.70
N ARG A 65 3.15 12.57 14.22
CA ARG A 65 4.10 13.41 13.48
C ARG A 65 5.54 12.94 13.60
N GLU A 66 6.21 12.88 12.46
CA GLU A 66 7.63 12.58 12.36
C GLU A 66 8.43 13.86 12.15
N LYS A 67 9.11 14.30 13.22
CA LYS A 67 9.99 15.47 13.13
C LYS A 67 11.27 15.07 12.42
N TYR A 68 11.70 15.82 11.40
CA TYR A 68 12.94 15.49 10.68
C TYR A 68 14.17 15.55 11.58
N SER A 69 14.12 16.43 12.59
CA SER A 69 15.11 16.49 13.67
C SER A 69 15.26 15.19 14.45
N ALA A 70 14.24 14.32 14.51
CA ALA A 70 14.33 13.02 15.18
C ALA A 70 15.36 12.09 14.52
N GLY A 71 15.54 12.21 13.20
CA GLY A 71 16.58 11.52 12.44
C GLY A 71 17.82 12.37 12.17
N GLY A 72 17.93 13.58 12.75
CA GLY A 72 19.02 14.53 12.47
C GLY A 72 19.02 15.07 11.03
N LYS A 73 17.85 15.14 10.39
CA LYS A 73 17.70 15.57 8.98
C LYS A 73 17.04 16.93 8.87
N ILE A 74 17.25 17.59 7.73
CA ILE A 74 16.52 18.78 7.30
C ILE A 74 15.55 18.35 6.17
N PRO A 75 14.29 18.80 6.15
CA PRO A 75 13.33 18.44 5.10
C PRO A 75 13.85 18.73 3.67
N GLY A 76 13.61 17.80 2.75
CA GLY A 76 14.06 17.91 1.36
C GLY A 76 13.35 18.99 0.53
N GLY A 77 12.11 19.35 0.89
CA GLY A 77 11.29 20.33 0.17
C GLY A 77 11.90 21.73 0.03
N PHE A 78 11.30 22.56 -0.83
CA PHE A 78 11.69 23.97 -0.99
C PHE A 78 11.61 24.74 0.34
N ILE A 79 10.54 24.48 1.10
CA ILE A 79 10.38 25.01 2.46
C ILE A 79 11.02 24.01 3.42
N LYS A 80 12.04 24.44 4.16
CA LYS A 80 12.81 23.62 5.12
C LYS A 80 12.08 23.45 6.46
N ARG A 81 10.81 23.07 6.40
CA ARG A 81 9.90 22.88 7.54
C ARG A 81 8.92 21.74 7.25
N GLU A 82 8.56 20.99 8.29
CA GLU A 82 7.51 19.98 8.20
C GLU A 82 6.17 20.60 7.73
N GLY A 83 5.56 20.00 6.71
CA GLY A 83 4.36 20.51 6.05
C GLY A 83 3.13 19.64 6.32
N ARG A 84 2.36 19.37 5.26
CA ARG A 84 1.24 18.43 5.33
C ARG A 84 1.73 17.05 5.78
N PRO A 85 0.93 16.28 6.55
CA PRO A 85 1.32 14.93 6.91
C PRO A 85 1.55 14.07 5.67
N SER A 86 2.56 13.21 5.75
CA SER A 86 2.84 12.15 4.79
C SER A 86 1.80 11.03 4.86
N ASP A 87 1.76 10.17 3.85
CA ASP A 87 0.84 9.04 3.81
C ASP A 87 1.12 8.07 4.98
N GLU A 88 2.38 7.81 5.33
CA GLU A 88 2.75 6.97 6.48
C GLU A 88 2.30 7.55 7.82
N GLU A 89 2.42 8.88 7.99
CA GLU A 89 1.89 9.56 9.19
C GLU A 89 0.37 9.42 9.26
N ILE A 90 -0.34 9.61 8.15
CA ILE A 90 -1.80 9.44 8.06
C ILE A 90 -2.20 8.00 8.37
N LEU A 91 -1.48 7.02 7.83
CA LEU A 91 -1.74 5.60 8.09
C LEU A 91 -1.54 5.28 9.57
N THR A 92 -0.46 5.76 10.19
CA THR A 92 -0.21 5.58 11.62
C THR A 92 -1.30 6.22 12.49
N MET A 93 -1.74 7.44 12.15
CA MET A 93 -2.90 8.07 12.82
C MET A 93 -4.15 7.20 12.76
N ARG A 94 -4.40 6.58 11.61
CA ARG A 94 -5.58 5.72 11.40
C ARG A 94 -5.49 4.42 12.17
N LEU A 95 -4.32 3.79 12.25
CA LEU A 95 -4.12 2.56 13.03
C LEU A 95 -4.50 2.81 14.49
N VAL A 96 -3.92 3.84 15.09
CA VAL A 96 -4.17 4.22 16.48
C VAL A 96 -5.64 4.61 16.70
N ASP A 97 -6.23 5.43 15.82
CA ASP A 97 -7.64 5.82 15.92
C ASP A 97 -8.59 4.62 15.87
N ARG A 98 -8.34 3.67 14.96
CA ARG A 98 -9.19 2.48 14.78
C ARG A 98 -9.13 1.52 15.97
N VAL A 99 -8.00 1.44 16.66
CA VAL A 99 -7.89 0.61 17.87
C VAL A 99 -8.53 1.29 19.08
N LEU A 100 -8.39 2.61 19.20
CA LEU A 100 -8.88 3.35 20.37
C LEU A 100 -10.37 3.67 20.30
N ARG A 101 -10.90 4.08 19.15
CA ARG A 101 -12.29 4.52 18.99
C ARG A 101 -13.35 3.55 19.55
N PRO A 102 -13.28 2.22 19.35
CA PRO A 102 -14.28 1.29 19.90
C PRO A 102 -14.15 1.06 21.42
N THR A 103 -13.08 1.56 22.05
CA THR A 103 -12.87 1.44 23.51
C THR A 103 -13.68 2.49 24.28
N PHE A 104 -14.11 3.57 23.64
CA PHE A 104 -14.80 4.66 24.33
C PHE A 104 -16.28 4.33 24.57
N PRO A 105 -16.87 4.79 25.69
CA PRO A 105 -18.30 4.72 25.91
C PRO A 105 -19.09 5.46 24.82
N ASP A 106 -20.24 4.91 24.41
CA ASP A 106 -21.12 5.51 23.39
C ASP A 106 -21.57 6.95 23.73
N CYS A 107 -21.59 7.32 25.01
CA CYS A 107 -22.03 8.62 25.52
C CYS A 107 -20.91 9.65 25.77
N PHE A 108 -19.66 9.32 25.38
CA PHE A 108 -18.52 10.19 25.62
C PHE A 108 -18.48 11.36 24.63
N ASN A 109 -18.94 12.53 25.07
CA ASN A 109 -19.14 13.73 24.23
C ASN A 109 -18.17 14.89 24.54
N ARG A 110 -16.97 14.57 25.00
CA ARG A 110 -15.87 15.55 25.15
C ARG A 110 -14.87 15.38 24.03
N GLU A 111 -14.32 16.50 23.57
CA GLU A 111 -13.28 16.49 22.55
C GLU A 111 -11.98 15.97 23.13
N ILE A 112 -11.41 14.98 22.46
CA ILE A 112 -10.13 14.37 22.84
C ILE A 112 -9.16 14.61 21.70
N GLN A 113 -8.02 15.20 22.04
CA GLN A 113 -6.89 15.32 21.14
C GLN A 113 -5.71 14.49 21.63
N ILE A 114 -5.30 13.52 20.82
CA ILE A 114 -4.10 12.72 21.03
C ILE A 114 -3.05 13.19 20.03
N MET A 115 -1.92 13.66 20.54
CA MET A 115 -0.76 14.03 19.72
C MET A 115 0.40 13.09 20.03
N ILE A 116 0.96 12.48 18.99
CA ILE A 116 2.11 11.57 19.08
C ILE A 116 3.23 12.15 18.21
N SER A 117 4.40 12.34 18.79
CA SER A 117 5.57 12.87 18.09
C SER A 117 6.74 11.91 18.18
N LEU A 118 7.33 11.56 17.03
CA LEU A 118 8.65 10.95 16.96
C LEU A 118 9.70 12.01 17.31
N LEU A 119 10.36 11.83 18.45
CA LEU A 119 11.37 12.76 18.97
C LEU A 119 12.80 12.33 18.65
N SER A 120 13.04 11.02 18.58
CA SER A 120 14.34 10.45 18.21
C SER A 120 14.11 9.12 17.51
N TYR A 121 14.94 8.80 16.52
CA TYR A 121 14.78 7.62 15.68
C TYR A 121 16.06 6.78 15.62
N ASP A 122 15.93 5.51 15.98
CA ASP A 122 16.93 4.45 15.78
C ASP A 122 16.54 3.61 14.55
N LYS A 123 17.44 3.47 13.58
CA LYS A 123 17.17 2.72 12.33
C LYS A 123 16.78 1.26 12.54
N THR A 124 17.06 0.70 13.72
CA THR A 124 16.75 -0.69 14.05
C THR A 124 15.36 -0.89 14.67
N VAL A 125 14.60 0.18 14.90
CA VAL A 125 13.29 0.13 15.58
C VAL A 125 12.26 0.99 14.87
N LEU A 126 11.24 0.35 14.31
CA LEU A 126 10.07 1.02 13.75
C LEU A 126 9.16 1.62 14.86
N PRO A 127 8.72 2.89 14.72
CA PRO A 127 7.92 3.56 15.74
C PRO A 127 6.41 3.30 15.66
N ASP A 128 5.89 2.91 14.50
CA ASP A 128 4.46 2.69 14.27
C ASP A 128 3.84 1.68 15.25
N GLY A 129 4.48 0.53 15.46
CA GLY A 129 4.08 -0.48 16.43
C GLY A 129 4.22 -0.06 17.91
N LEU A 130 4.68 1.17 18.19
CA LEU A 130 4.75 1.74 19.53
C LEU A 130 3.75 2.90 19.71
N ALA A 131 3.13 3.38 18.62
CA ALA A 131 2.24 4.54 18.65
C ALA A 131 0.97 4.26 19.45
N GLY A 132 0.30 3.11 19.22
CA GLY A 132 -0.88 2.71 20.00
C GLY A 132 -0.58 2.50 21.48
N LEU A 133 0.57 1.91 21.82
CA LEU A 133 1.06 1.78 23.20
C LEU A 133 1.18 3.16 23.87
N ALA A 134 1.84 4.11 23.19
CA ALA A 134 2.04 5.46 23.71
C ALA A 134 0.71 6.18 23.91
N ALA A 135 -0.19 6.13 22.92
CA ALA A 135 -1.50 6.76 22.98
C ALA A 135 -2.37 6.19 24.12
N SER A 136 -2.48 4.85 24.22
CA SER A 136 -3.24 4.18 25.29
C SER A 136 -2.69 4.49 26.67
N THR A 137 -1.36 4.55 26.82
CA THR A 137 -0.75 4.87 28.11
C THR A 137 -1.05 6.32 28.50
N ALA A 138 -0.95 7.27 27.56
CA ALA A 138 -1.28 8.66 27.82
C ALA A 138 -2.77 8.85 28.17
N LEU A 139 -3.69 8.15 27.49
CA LEU A 139 -5.12 8.14 27.83
C LEU A 139 -5.38 7.60 29.24
N SER A 140 -4.70 6.52 29.61
CA SER A 140 -4.82 5.91 30.94
C SER A 140 -4.31 6.84 32.03
N ILE A 141 -3.21 7.57 31.76
CA ILE A 141 -2.67 8.59 32.68
C ILE A 141 -3.65 9.76 32.84
N ALA A 142 -4.32 10.17 31.77
CA ALA A 142 -5.31 11.25 31.76
C ALA A 142 -6.60 10.95 32.54
N GLY A 143 -6.82 9.70 32.97
CA GLY A 143 -8.02 9.34 33.75
C GLY A 143 -9.31 9.40 32.94
N ILE A 144 -9.23 9.22 31.62
CA ILE A 144 -10.39 9.16 30.72
C ILE A 144 -11.05 7.78 30.86
N PRO A 145 -12.39 7.69 30.94
CA PRO A 145 -13.08 6.40 30.94
C PRO A 145 -13.05 5.78 29.54
N PHE A 146 -12.29 4.69 29.38
CA PHE A 146 -12.31 3.84 28.19
C PHE A 146 -12.07 2.37 28.58
N ASP A 147 -12.57 1.44 27.77
CA ASP A 147 -12.43 -0.01 27.94
C ASP A 147 -11.06 -0.51 27.47
N GLY A 148 -10.00 0.05 28.05
CA GLY A 148 -8.60 -0.34 27.80
C GLY A 148 -7.86 -0.72 29.09
N PRO A 149 -6.51 -0.76 29.09
CA PRO A 149 -5.62 -0.28 28.04
C PRO A 149 -5.57 -1.19 26.81
N ILE A 150 -5.11 -0.64 25.69
CA ILE A 150 -4.80 -1.38 24.47
C ILE A 150 -3.31 -1.29 24.16
N SER A 151 -2.82 -2.15 23.27
CA SER A 151 -1.53 -1.94 22.63
C SER A 151 -1.54 -2.42 21.19
N GLU A 152 -0.51 -2.02 20.45
CA GLU A 152 -0.27 -2.42 19.07
C GLU A 152 1.11 -3.07 18.96
N VAL A 153 1.25 -4.03 18.06
CA VAL A 153 2.56 -4.55 17.65
C VAL A 153 2.57 -4.77 16.15
N ARG A 154 3.74 -4.55 15.54
CA ARG A 154 4.03 -5.02 14.18
C ARG A 154 4.62 -6.43 14.29
N ILE A 155 4.12 -7.38 13.53
CA ILE A 155 4.62 -8.74 13.47
C ILE A 155 4.97 -9.08 12.03
N ILE A 156 6.17 -9.64 11.84
CA ILE A 156 6.58 -10.19 10.55
C ILE A 156 6.92 -11.66 10.68
N ARG A 157 6.96 -12.35 9.53
CA ARG A 157 7.59 -13.66 9.42
C ARG A 157 8.80 -13.57 8.49
N LEU A 158 9.94 -14.04 8.99
CA LEU A 158 11.20 -14.09 8.26
C LEU A 158 11.82 -15.47 8.43
N ASN A 159 12.08 -16.18 7.32
CA ASN A 159 12.63 -17.54 7.33
C ASN A 159 11.85 -18.50 8.26
N GLY A 160 10.52 -18.41 8.25
CA GLY A 160 9.63 -19.24 9.08
C GLY A 160 9.53 -18.83 10.55
N LYS A 161 10.22 -17.77 11.00
CA LYS A 161 10.19 -17.29 12.39
C LYS A 161 9.43 -15.98 12.52
N PHE A 162 8.58 -15.88 13.53
CA PHE A 162 7.89 -14.63 13.86
C PHE A 162 8.79 -13.67 14.62
N ILE A 163 8.79 -12.40 14.20
CA ILE A 163 9.54 -11.31 14.83
C ILE A 163 8.55 -10.19 15.18
N ILE A 164 8.58 -9.75 16.44
CA ILE A 164 7.76 -8.64 16.96
C ILE A 164 8.55 -7.33 16.85
N ASN A 165 7.89 -6.27 16.38
CA ASN A 165 8.44 -4.93 16.15
C ASN A 165 9.80 -5.00 15.43
N PRO A 166 9.83 -5.47 14.17
CA PRO A 166 11.07 -5.68 13.42
C PRO A 166 11.78 -4.37 13.05
N SER A 167 13.00 -4.48 12.54
CA SER A 167 13.68 -3.37 11.86
C SER A 167 13.21 -3.21 10.42
N LEU A 168 13.52 -2.06 9.81
CA LEU A 168 13.25 -1.80 8.39
C LEU A 168 13.87 -2.84 7.45
N ASP A 169 15.09 -3.30 7.75
CA ASP A 169 15.77 -4.27 6.88
C ASP A 169 15.14 -5.65 6.96
N GLN A 170 14.70 -6.06 8.15
CA GLN A 170 13.94 -7.31 8.32
C GLN A 170 12.59 -7.27 7.61
N LEU A 171 11.94 -6.10 7.56
CA LEU A 171 10.65 -5.90 6.89
C LEU A 171 10.72 -6.18 5.39
N LYS A 172 11.82 -5.80 4.71
CA LYS A 172 11.98 -5.95 3.26
C LYS A 172 11.96 -7.42 2.80
N GLU A 173 12.47 -8.31 3.64
CA GLU A 173 12.60 -9.73 3.32
C GLU A 173 11.40 -10.57 3.79
N ALA A 174 10.54 -10.00 4.65
CA ALA A 174 9.40 -10.70 5.23
C ALA A 174 8.37 -11.17 4.19
N ASP A 175 7.72 -12.30 4.46
CA ASP A 175 6.58 -12.80 3.67
C ASP A 175 5.22 -12.47 4.29
N ILE A 176 5.21 -12.11 5.58
CA ILE A 176 4.07 -11.59 6.32
C ILE A 176 4.49 -10.28 6.97
N ASP A 177 3.65 -9.25 6.87
CA ASP A 177 3.80 -7.98 7.57
C ASP A 177 2.44 -7.48 8.05
N LEU A 178 2.17 -7.60 9.36
CA LEU A 178 0.90 -7.21 9.98
C LEU A 178 1.14 -6.26 11.16
N ILE A 179 0.28 -5.26 11.30
CA ILE A 179 0.06 -4.55 12.55
C ILE A 179 -1.21 -5.09 13.18
N VAL A 180 -1.12 -5.45 14.47
CA VAL A 180 -2.23 -5.96 15.26
C VAL A 180 -2.40 -5.07 16.47
N GLY A 181 -3.61 -4.55 16.65
CA GLY A 181 -4.04 -3.82 17.84
C GLY A 181 -5.05 -4.62 18.64
N ALA A 182 -4.82 -4.74 19.95
CA ALA A 182 -5.64 -5.57 20.83
C ALA A 182 -5.72 -5.02 22.26
N SER A 183 -6.79 -5.41 22.96
CA SER A 183 -6.86 -5.35 24.42
C SER A 183 -6.30 -6.64 25.04
N ASN A 184 -6.44 -6.80 26.36
CA ASN A 184 -5.98 -8.02 27.04
C ASN A 184 -6.78 -9.28 26.63
N HIS A 185 -8.00 -9.08 26.12
CA HIS A 185 -8.97 -10.16 25.89
C HIS A 185 -9.42 -10.28 24.44
N SER A 186 -9.35 -9.21 23.65
CA SER A 186 -9.84 -9.21 22.27
C SER A 186 -8.88 -8.51 21.32
N ILE A 187 -8.78 -9.06 20.12
CA ILE A 187 -8.21 -8.35 18.97
C ILE A 187 -9.22 -7.30 18.53
N ILE A 188 -8.74 -6.10 18.23
CA ILE A 188 -9.58 -4.95 17.87
C ILE A 188 -9.36 -4.57 16.41
N MET A 189 -8.09 -4.53 15.99
CA MET A 189 -7.70 -4.07 14.67
C MET A 189 -6.59 -4.95 14.12
N ILE A 190 -6.67 -5.27 12.84
CA ILE A 190 -5.58 -5.86 12.08
C ILE A 190 -5.43 -5.06 10.80
N GLU A 191 -4.19 -4.79 10.38
CA GLU A 191 -3.91 -4.29 9.05
C GLU A 191 -2.56 -4.81 8.57
N GLY A 192 -2.48 -5.24 7.32
CA GLY A 192 -1.19 -5.60 6.75
C GLY A 192 -1.25 -6.32 5.42
N GLU A 193 -0.11 -6.86 5.03
CA GLU A 193 0.13 -7.47 3.73
C GLU A 193 0.95 -8.75 3.84
N MET A 194 0.83 -9.60 2.81
CA MET A 194 1.44 -10.91 2.78
C MET A 194 1.80 -11.31 1.34
N LYS A 195 2.67 -12.32 1.20
CA LYS A 195 3.07 -12.92 -0.08
C LYS A 195 2.34 -14.25 -0.31
N GLU A 196 1.03 -14.20 -0.54
CA GLU A 196 0.17 -15.38 -0.83
C GLU A 196 0.22 -16.46 0.28
N ILE A 197 -0.05 -16.08 1.53
CA ILE A 197 -0.04 -17.02 2.67
C ILE A 197 -1.40 -17.71 2.86
N LYS A 198 -1.40 -18.85 3.55
CA LYS A 198 -2.63 -19.56 3.91
C LYS A 198 -3.32 -18.95 5.14
N GLU A 199 -4.63 -19.15 5.24
CA GLU A 199 -5.47 -18.62 6.32
C GLU A 199 -5.08 -19.15 7.72
N ASN A 200 -4.55 -20.38 7.82
CA ASN A 200 -4.06 -20.93 9.10
C ASN A 200 -2.77 -20.24 9.57
N GLU A 201 -1.84 -19.96 8.66
CA GLU A 201 -0.61 -19.22 8.96
C GLU A 201 -0.91 -17.78 9.41
N PHE A 202 -1.94 -17.17 8.80
CA PHE A 202 -2.46 -15.89 9.25
C PHE A 202 -2.96 -15.97 10.70
N LEU A 203 -3.78 -16.97 11.04
CA LEU A 203 -4.32 -17.14 12.40
C LEU A 203 -3.21 -17.32 13.45
N GLU A 204 -2.20 -18.14 13.16
CA GLU A 204 -1.02 -18.32 14.03
C GLU A 204 -0.26 -17.01 14.29
N THR A 205 -0.14 -16.19 13.24
CA THR A 205 0.48 -14.86 13.32
C THR A 205 -0.29 -13.96 14.30
N ILE A 206 -1.62 -13.92 14.18
CA ILE A 206 -2.49 -13.11 15.04
C ILE A 206 -2.43 -13.55 16.51
N ILE A 207 -2.43 -14.87 16.77
CA ILE A 207 -2.28 -15.42 18.12
C ILE A 207 -0.95 -14.97 18.73
N THR A 208 0.14 -15.09 17.98
CA THR A 208 1.49 -14.70 18.42
C THR A 208 1.58 -13.21 18.73
N ALA A 209 0.97 -12.36 17.90
CA ALA A 209 0.90 -10.92 18.13
C ALA A 209 0.12 -10.58 19.40
N HIS A 210 -1.07 -11.19 19.59
CA HIS A 210 -1.89 -10.96 20.77
C HIS A 210 -1.16 -11.36 22.06
N GLN A 211 -0.41 -12.47 22.05
CA GLN A 211 0.42 -12.87 23.19
C GLN A 211 1.53 -11.87 23.50
N ALA A 212 2.11 -11.21 22.49
CA ALA A 212 3.14 -10.19 22.68
C ALA A 212 2.59 -8.84 23.19
N ILE A 213 1.30 -8.57 22.97
CA ILE A 213 0.60 -7.36 23.43
C ILE A 213 0.32 -7.41 24.94
N LYS A 214 -0.08 -8.57 25.49
CA LYS A 214 -0.51 -8.70 26.89
C LYS A 214 0.48 -8.12 27.92
N PRO A 215 1.81 -8.41 27.86
CA PRO A 215 2.76 -7.82 28.80
C PRO A 215 2.87 -6.29 28.70
N GLN A 216 2.58 -5.70 27.54
CA GLN A 216 2.58 -4.26 27.35
C GLN A 216 1.37 -3.62 28.03
N ILE A 217 0.20 -4.26 27.98
CA ILE A 217 -1.00 -3.82 28.69
C ILE A 217 -0.80 -3.90 30.21
N GLU A 218 -0.24 -5.00 30.71
CA GLU A 218 0.06 -5.16 32.13
C GLU A 218 1.03 -4.07 32.64
N ALA A 219 2.02 -3.68 31.83
CA ALA A 219 2.93 -2.60 32.18
C ALA A 219 2.23 -1.24 32.23
N GLN A 220 1.26 -0.97 31.35
CA GLN A 220 0.44 0.25 31.43
C GLN A 220 -0.34 0.31 32.74
N ILE A 221 -0.96 -0.79 33.14
CA ILE A 221 -1.71 -0.89 34.39
C ILE A 221 -0.79 -0.62 35.58
N ARG A 222 0.37 -1.29 35.66
CA ARG A 222 1.37 -1.05 36.72
C ARG A 222 1.88 0.39 36.76
N LEU A 223 2.08 1.02 35.60
CA LEU A 223 2.51 2.41 35.52
C LEU A 223 1.44 3.34 36.10
N VAL A 224 0.18 3.10 35.76
CA VAL A 224 -0.96 3.86 36.26
C VAL A 224 -1.12 3.65 37.76
N ASP A 225 -0.99 2.44 38.28
CA ASP A 225 -1.12 2.16 39.72
C ASP A 225 -0.08 2.89 40.59
N LYS A 226 1.10 3.16 40.03
CA LYS A 226 2.20 3.89 40.71
C LYS A 226 1.96 5.40 40.82
N LEU A 227 1.04 5.95 40.05
CA LEU A 227 0.76 7.38 40.03
C LEU A 227 -0.28 7.76 41.10
N SER A 228 -0.21 8.99 41.63
CA SER A 228 -1.00 9.43 42.78
C SER A 228 -2.53 9.24 42.60
N LYS A 229 -3.23 8.99 43.71
CA LYS A 229 -4.69 8.80 43.76
C LYS A 229 -5.50 10.10 43.53
N ASN A 230 -4.87 11.27 43.61
CA ASN A 230 -5.51 12.58 43.42
C ASN A 230 -5.67 12.96 41.94
N ARG A 231 -5.77 11.98 41.04
CA ARG A 231 -5.95 12.24 39.60
C ARG A 231 -7.39 12.62 39.31
N ILE A 232 -7.55 13.54 38.36
CA ILE A 232 -8.85 13.88 37.81
C ILE A 232 -9.36 12.65 37.07
N ILE A 233 -10.40 12.02 37.60
CA ILE A 233 -11.15 10.99 36.90
C ILE A 233 -12.32 11.69 36.24
N PHE A 234 -12.38 11.64 34.91
CA PHE A 234 -13.52 12.19 34.20
C PHE A 234 -14.73 11.26 34.42
N VAL A 235 -15.62 11.64 35.34
CA VAL A 235 -16.88 10.93 35.56
C VAL A 235 -17.96 11.51 34.66
N GLU A 236 -18.67 10.65 33.95
CA GLU A 236 -19.88 11.06 33.24
C GLU A 236 -21.05 11.17 34.22
N ASN A 237 -21.51 12.39 34.47
CA ASN A 237 -22.82 12.60 35.08
C ASN A 237 -23.91 12.23 34.08
N LYS A 238 -24.78 11.30 34.46
CA LYS A 238 -26.09 11.11 33.83
C LYS A 238 -26.81 12.47 33.83
N GLU A 239 -27.43 12.81 32.71
CA GLU A 239 -28.17 14.07 32.52
C GLU A 239 -29.16 14.37 33.66
N SER A 240 -29.56 15.63 33.77
CA SER A 240 -30.61 16.07 34.69
C SER A 240 -31.89 15.24 34.53
N ILE A 241 -32.57 14.95 35.64
CA ILE A 241 -33.68 13.98 35.72
C ILE A 241 -34.85 14.31 34.76
N ASN A 242 -35.08 15.58 34.45
CA ASN A 242 -36.22 16.03 33.64
C ASN A 242 -36.01 15.84 32.12
N SER A 243 -34.84 16.14 31.56
CA SER A 243 -34.56 15.92 30.13
C SER A 243 -34.55 14.42 29.79
N TYR A 244 -34.09 13.59 30.72
CA TYR A 244 -34.04 12.14 30.58
C TYR A 244 -35.43 11.50 30.44
N GLN A 245 -36.43 11.98 31.18
CA GLN A 245 -37.79 11.44 31.11
C GLN A 245 -38.49 11.80 29.79
N GLU A 246 -38.41 13.06 29.35
CA GLU A 246 -38.98 13.48 28.07
C GLU A 246 -38.35 12.75 26.88
N ASN A 247 -37.03 12.63 26.86
CA ASN A 247 -36.30 11.92 25.80
C ASN A 247 -36.68 10.44 25.76
N LYS A 248 -36.94 9.82 26.92
CA LYS A 248 -37.40 8.43 27.02
C LYS A 248 -38.82 8.23 26.49
N ILE A 249 -39.72 9.18 26.70
CA ILE A 249 -41.08 9.16 26.14
C ILE A 249 -41.00 9.30 24.62
N LEU A 250 -40.28 10.31 24.14
CA LEU A 250 -40.08 10.57 22.71
C LEU A 250 -39.50 9.34 21.98
N LYS A 251 -38.47 8.70 22.56
CA LYS A 251 -37.88 7.47 22.02
C LYS A 251 -38.90 6.33 21.91
N LYS A 252 -39.78 6.17 22.91
CA LYS A 252 -40.83 5.15 22.89
C LYS A 252 -41.89 5.44 21.83
N GLU A 253 -42.35 6.68 21.73
CA GLU A 253 -43.34 7.09 20.72
C GLU A 253 -42.82 6.89 19.30
N LEU A 254 -41.57 7.32 19.05
CA LEU A 254 -40.90 7.10 17.77
C LEU A 254 -40.75 5.62 17.45
N PHE A 255 -40.38 4.80 18.45
CA PHE A 255 -40.28 3.35 18.29
C PHE A 255 -41.61 2.73 17.87
N ILE A 256 -42.69 3.03 18.59
CA ILE A 256 -44.03 2.47 18.31
C ILE A 256 -44.51 2.89 16.91
N PHE A 257 -44.31 4.15 16.53
CA PHE A 257 -44.77 4.65 15.24
C PHE A 257 -43.97 4.10 14.05
N SER A 258 -42.65 4.02 14.19
CA SER A 258 -41.76 3.74 13.06
C SER A 258 -41.43 2.26 12.90
N TYR A 259 -41.42 1.45 13.95
CA TYR A 259 -40.83 0.10 13.91
C TYR A 259 -41.45 -0.80 12.83
N GLU A 260 -42.77 -0.97 12.82
CA GLU A 260 -43.45 -1.84 11.85
C GLU A 260 -43.36 -1.30 10.42
N LYS A 261 -43.41 0.04 10.25
CA LYS A 261 -43.30 0.70 8.95
C LYS A 261 -41.93 0.46 8.34
N ILE A 262 -40.86 0.68 9.12
CA ILE A 262 -39.47 0.45 8.69
C ILE A 262 -39.22 -1.05 8.46
N GLU A 263 -39.71 -1.92 9.34
CA GLU A 263 -39.57 -3.37 9.12
C GLU A 263 -40.24 -3.82 7.81
N LYS A 264 -41.39 -3.26 7.46
CA LYS A 264 -42.06 -3.52 6.17
C LYS A 264 -41.24 -3.02 4.98
N ILE A 265 -40.65 -1.83 5.08
CA ILE A 265 -39.76 -1.28 4.05
C ILE A 265 -38.57 -2.23 3.81
N TYR A 266 -37.98 -2.76 4.90
CA TYR A 266 -36.78 -3.59 4.82
C TYR A 266 -37.07 -4.99 4.24
N LYS A 267 -38.30 -5.47 4.39
CA LYS A 267 -38.77 -6.72 3.76
C LYS A 267 -39.08 -6.58 2.26
N ASN A 268 -39.15 -5.36 1.73
CA ASN A 268 -39.40 -5.12 0.31
C ASN A 268 -38.11 -5.12 -0.54
N PHE A 269 -36.93 -5.29 0.10
CA PHE A 269 -35.63 -5.43 -0.58
C PHE A 269 -35.33 -4.32 -1.59
N LEU A 270 -35.62 -3.08 -1.21
CA LEU A 270 -35.44 -1.91 -2.06
C LEU A 270 -33.95 -1.54 -2.17
N ASN A 271 -33.61 -0.89 -3.29
CA ASN A 271 -32.29 -0.29 -3.51
C ASN A 271 -31.98 0.81 -2.46
N LYS A 272 -30.70 1.16 -2.26
CA LYS A 272 -30.28 2.07 -1.18
C LYS A 272 -30.98 3.42 -1.23
N LYS A 273 -31.08 4.00 -2.43
CA LYS A 273 -31.64 5.34 -2.64
C LYS A 273 -33.13 5.37 -2.30
N THR A 274 -33.90 4.42 -2.82
CA THR A 274 -35.34 4.31 -2.58
C THR A 274 -35.62 4.00 -1.11
N ARG A 275 -34.83 3.11 -0.50
CA ARG A 275 -34.93 2.82 0.95
C ARG A 275 -34.72 4.06 1.79
N SER A 276 -33.65 4.82 1.55
CA SER A 276 -33.36 6.05 2.30
C SER A 276 -34.45 7.12 2.15
N ILE A 277 -35.08 7.21 0.97
CA ILE A 277 -36.23 8.11 0.76
C ILE A 277 -37.43 7.67 1.61
N GLN A 278 -37.76 6.38 1.63
CA GLN A 278 -38.89 5.88 2.43
C GLN A 278 -38.65 6.00 3.94
N GLU A 279 -37.43 5.78 4.41
CA GLU A 279 -37.03 6.04 5.80
C GLU A 279 -37.27 7.51 6.19
N LYS A 280 -36.85 8.45 5.33
CA LYS A 280 -37.06 9.89 5.56
C LYS A 280 -38.54 10.27 5.56
N ILE A 281 -39.36 9.64 4.72
CA ILE A 281 -40.81 9.86 4.73
C ILE A 281 -41.40 9.46 6.09
N VAL A 282 -41.06 8.27 6.60
CA VAL A 282 -41.54 7.81 7.91
C VAL A 282 -41.11 8.75 9.03
N LEU A 283 -39.84 9.20 9.01
CA LEU A 283 -39.33 10.15 9.98
C LEU A 283 -40.04 11.51 9.92
N ASN A 284 -40.29 12.02 8.71
CA ASN A 284 -40.98 13.29 8.51
C ASN A 284 -42.47 13.21 8.92
N ASP A 285 -43.13 12.07 8.66
CA ASP A 285 -44.51 11.83 9.10
C ASP A 285 -44.61 11.81 10.62
N PHE A 286 -43.62 11.23 11.30
CA PHE A 286 -43.53 11.29 12.76
C PHE A 286 -43.36 12.73 13.24
N LYS A 287 -42.39 13.47 12.68
CA LYS A 287 -42.12 14.87 13.04
C LYS A 287 -43.37 15.73 12.90
N LYS A 288 -44.11 15.60 11.79
CA LYS A 288 -45.35 16.36 11.55
C LYS A 288 -46.51 15.98 12.48
N LYS A 289 -46.60 14.73 12.90
CA LYS A 289 -47.75 14.23 13.69
C LYS A 289 -47.60 14.49 15.18
N PHE A 290 -46.37 14.44 15.71
CA PHE A 290 -46.12 14.41 17.15
C PHE A 290 -45.34 15.62 17.69
N LEU A 291 -44.78 16.48 16.84
CA LEU A 291 -43.95 17.60 17.26
C LEU A 291 -44.38 18.92 16.60
N THR A 292 -44.20 20.02 17.33
CA THR A 292 -44.30 21.39 16.80
C THR A 292 -43.02 21.77 16.06
N GLU A 293 -43.05 22.74 15.15
CA GLU A 293 -41.87 23.19 14.39
C GLU A 293 -40.70 23.60 15.31
N GLU A 294 -41.01 24.30 16.40
CA GLU A 294 -40.02 24.72 17.41
C GLU A 294 -39.34 23.52 18.09
N LYS A 295 -40.11 22.49 18.48
CA LYS A 295 -39.57 21.26 19.09
C LYS A 295 -38.80 20.39 18.10
N ILE A 296 -39.15 20.44 16.81
CA ILE A 296 -38.44 19.70 15.76
C ILE A 296 -37.01 20.24 15.63
N GLU A 297 -36.83 21.56 15.63
CA GLU A 297 -35.50 22.16 15.49
C GLU A 297 -34.68 21.95 16.76
N GLU A 298 -35.28 22.13 17.95
CA GLU A 298 -34.62 21.91 19.25
C GLU A 298 -34.14 20.45 19.41
N LYS A 299 -34.96 19.46 19.05
CA LYS A 299 -34.66 18.02 19.29
C LYS A 299 -34.19 17.27 18.06
N LYS A 300 -33.86 17.95 16.96
CA LYS A 300 -33.52 17.35 15.66
C LYS A 300 -32.44 16.26 15.76
N VAL A 301 -31.32 16.59 16.40
CA VAL A 301 -30.15 15.71 16.55
C VAL A 301 -30.51 14.45 17.34
N ILE A 302 -31.30 14.61 18.41
CA ILE A 302 -31.74 13.52 19.30
C ILE A 302 -32.74 12.60 18.57
N ILE A 303 -33.69 13.17 17.82
CA ILE A 303 -34.67 12.41 17.04
C ILE A 303 -33.97 11.59 15.97
N ASP A 304 -33.03 12.19 15.24
CA ASP A 304 -32.27 11.49 14.20
C ASP A 304 -31.44 10.35 14.81
N HIS A 305 -30.83 10.56 15.99
CA HIS A 305 -30.13 9.50 16.74
C HIS A 305 -31.06 8.34 17.16
N PHE A 306 -32.22 8.64 17.76
CA PHE A 306 -33.18 7.59 18.15
C PHE A 306 -33.73 6.83 16.95
N PHE A 307 -33.94 7.51 15.83
CA PHE A 307 -34.36 6.86 14.59
C PHE A 307 -33.28 5.90 14.05
N GLU A 308 -32.02 6.32 14.10
CA GLU A 308 -30.88 5.46 13.75
C GLU A 308 -30.76 4.24 14.67
N GLU A 309 -30.98 4.39 15.98
CA GLU A 309 -31.02 3.25 16.90
C GLU A 309 -32.15 2.26 16.58
N ILE A 310 -33.31 2.76 16.16
CA ILE A 310 -34.44 1.92 15.71
C ILE A 310 -34.05 1.13 14.47
N ILE A 311 -33.47 1.79 13.47
CA ILE A 311 -32.97 1.15 12.25
C ILE A 311 -31.92 0.09 12.59
N LYS A 312 -30.95 0.40 13.46
CA LYS A 312 -29.94 -0.53 13.95
C LYS A 312 -30.59 -1.76 14.57
N LYS A 313 -31.59 -1.58 15.43
CA LYS A 313 -32.32 -2.68 16.09
C LYS A 313 -33.09 -3.55 15.10
N ILE A 314 -33.76 -2.95 14.12
CA ILE A 314 -34.50 -3.69 13.08
C ILE A 314 -33.53 -4.52 12.23
N THR A 315 -32.47 -3.89 11.71
CA THR A 315 -31.45 -4.54 10.88
C THR A 315 -30.86 -5.76 11.60
N ARG A 316 -30.44 -5.58 12.85
CA ARG A 316 -29.87 -6.64 13.67
C ARG A 316 -30.87 -7.76 13.93
N ASN A 317 -32.13 -7.44 14.23
CA ASN A 317 -33.18 -8.45 14.43
C ASN A 317 -33.44 -9.27 13.16
N LEU A 318 -33.47 -8.65 11.98
CA LEU A 318 -33.67 -9.36 10.71
C LEU A 318 -32.53 -10.35 10.45
N ILE A 319 -31.28 -9.92 10.62
CA ILE A 319 -30.10 -10.77 10.37
C ILE A 319 -29.98 -11.88 11.43
N LEU A 320 -30.05 -11.54 12.73
CA LEU A 320 -29.80 -12.49 13.82
C LEU A 320 -30.95 -13.46 14.09
N LYS A 321 -32.20 -13.03 13.89
CA LYS A 321 -33.38 -13.85 14.23
C LYS A 321 -34.04 -14.47 13.01
N LYS A 322 -34.12 -13.74 11.90
CA LYS A 322 -34.80 -14.20 10.67
C LYS A 322 -33.84 -14.75 9.63
N GLY A 323 -32.54 -14.46 9.75
CA GLY A 323 -31.53 -14.87 8.77
C GLY A 323 -31.68 -14.18 7.41
N VAL A 324 -32.39 -13.06 7.37
CA VAL A 324 -32.70 -12.31 6.14
C VAL A 324 -31.94 -11.00 6.14
N ARG A 325 -31.25 -10.71 5.04
CA ARG A 325 -30.55 -9.44 4.82
C ARG A 325 -31.44 -8.39 4.18
N LEU A 326 -30.98 -7.15 4.18
CA LEU A 326 -31.73 -5.99 3.72
C LEU A 326 -32.07 -6.00 2.22
N ASP A 327 -31.35 -6.81 1.44
CA ASP A 327 -31.54 -7.02 0.00
C ASP A 327 -32.05 -8.44 -0.32
N GLY A 328 -32.47 -9.21 0.69
CA GLY A 328 -33.05 -10.54 0.52
C GLY A 328 -32.03 -11.68 0.42
N ARG A 329 -30.73 -11.37 0.35
CA ARG A 329 -29.67 -12.39 0.30
C ARG A 329 -29.58 -13.20 1.58
N ASN A 330 -29.04 -14.42 1.46
CA ASN A 330 -28.55 -15.16 2.62
C ASN A 330 -27.19 -14.62 3.09
N ASN A 331 -26.68 -15.18 4.19
CA ASN A 331 -25.46 -14.70 4.85
C ASN A 331 -24.16 -15.03 4.10
N LYS A 332 -24.15 -15.97 3.15
CA LYS A 332 -22.97 -16.33 2.34
C LYS A 332 -22.98 -15.73 0.93
N GLU A 333 -24.15 -15.33 0.46
CA GLU A 333 -24.38 -14.89 -0.92
C GLU A 333 -23.74 -13.53 -1.23
N ILE A 334 -23.13 -13.46 -2.41
CA ILE A 334 -22.42 -12.28 -2.91
C ILE A 334 -23.32 -11.58 -3.94
N ARG A 335 -23.31 -10.25 -3.95
CA ARG A 335 -24.10 -9.46 -4.92
C ARG A 335 -23.68 -9.77 -6.34
N THR A 336 -24.58 -9.49 -7.28
CA THR A 336 -24.30 -9.58 -8.72
C THR A 336 -23.04 -8.80 -9.08
N ILE A 337 -22.14 -9.44 -9.83
CA ILE A 337 -20.88 -8.87 -10.29
C ILE A 337 -20.96 -8.66 -11.80
N SER A 338 -20.56 -7.47 -12.26
CA SER A 338 -20.29 -7.19 -13.66
C SER A 338 -18.93 -6.53 -13.79
N SER A 339 -18.16 -6.93 -14.81
CA SER A 339 -16.86 -6.36 -15.07
C SER A 339 -16.60 -6.21 -16.56
N PHE A 340 -16.01 -5.07 -16.91
CA PHE A 340 -15.58 -4.72 -18.26
C PHE A 340 -14.12 -4.29 -18.21
N VAL A 341 -13.35 -4.63 -19.24
CA VAL A 341 -11.99 -4.15 -19.46
C VAL A 341 -11.95 -3.27 -20.71
N ASP A 342 -10.94 -2.42 -20.84
CA ASP A 342 -10.82 -1.51 -21.98
C ASP A 342 -12.01 -0.55 -22.13
N TYR A 343 -12.59 -0.13 -21.00
CA TYR A 343 -13.71 0.81 -20.97
C TYR A 343 -13.30 2.22 -21.43
N LEU A 344 -12.06 2.61 -21.11
CA LEU A 344 -11.47 3.88 -21.51
C LEU A 344 -10.46 3.66 -22.65
N PRO A 345 -10.68 4.24 -23.85
CA PRO A 345 -9.85 3.98 -25.02
C PRO A 345 -8.47 4.67 -24.98
N GLY A 346 -8.38 5.82 -24.30
CA GLY A 346 -7.17 6.66 -24.32
C GLY A 346 -6.10 6.28 -23.30
N VAL A 347 -6.37 5.34 -22.39
CA VAL A 347 -5.48 4.97 -21.28
C VAL A 347 -4.79 3.64 -21.56
N HIS A 348 -3.66 3.38 -20.88
CA HIS A 348 -2.88 2.16 -21.13
C HIS A 348 -3.61 0.89 -20.69
N GLY A 349 -4.35 0.95 -19.60
CA GLY A 349 -5.30 -0.09 -19.20
C GLY A 349 -6.47 0.48 -18.41
N SER A 350 -7.65 -0.12 -18.54
CA SER A 350 -8.81 0.26 -17.75
C SER A 350 -9.69 -0.93 -17.42
N ALA A 351 -10.41 -0.82 -16.31
CA ALA A 351 -11.49 -1.72 -15.96
C ALA A 351 -12.62 -0.98 -15.24
N LEU A 352 -13.85 -1.38 -15.53
CA LEU A 352 -15.04 -1.01 -14.77
C LEU A 352 -15.53 -2.25 -14.04
N PHE A 353 -15.49 -2.23 -12.72
CA PHE A 353 -15.97 -3.33 -11.88
C PHE A 353 -17.15 -2.86 -11.05
N SER A 354 -18.26 -3.60 -11.11
CA SER A 354 -19.45 -3.35 -10.30
C SER A 354 -19.82 -4.60 -9.52
N ARG A 355 -20.16 -4.43 -8.24
CA ARG A 355 -20.67 -5.48 -7.35
C ARG A 355 -21.88 -4.92 -6.58
N GLY A 356 -23.08 -5.28 -7.03
CA GLY A 356 -24.30 -4.58 -6.67
C GLY A 356 -24.16 -3.07 -6.90
N GLU A 357 -24.55 -2.27 -5.91
CA GLU A 357 -24.44 -0.79 -5.92
C GLU A 357 -23.05 -0.30 -5.45
N THR A 358 -21.99 -0.98 -5.85
CA THR A 358 -20.60 -0.55 -5.59
C THR A 358 -19.81 -0.66 -6.87
N GLN A 359 -19.35 0.48 -7.40
CA GLN A 359 -18.73 0.57 -8.71
C GLN A 359 -17.40 1.32 -8.65
N SER A 360 -16.39 0.73 -9.27
CA SER A 360 -15.04 1.27 -9.38
C SER A 360 -14.63 1.35 -10.85
N LEU A 361 -14.32 2.56 -11.32
CA LEU A 361 -13.65 2.78 -12.59
C LEU A 361 -12.16 2.96 -12.30
N THR A 362 -11.35 2.05 -12.83
CA THR A 362 -9.92 2.01 -12.54
C THR A 362 -9.10 2.17 -13.81
N THR A 363 -8.09 3.02 -13.74
CA THR A 363 -7.18 3.36 -14.83
C THR A 363 -5.74 3.00 -14.45
N VAL A 364 -5.01 2.43 -15.39
CA VAL A 364 -3.56 2.16 -15.30
C VAL A 364 -2.83 3.09 -16.24
N THR A 365 -1.81 3.77 -15.70
CA THR A 365 -0.85 4.57 -16.46
C THR A 365 0.55 4.01 -16.24
N LEU A 366 1.29 3.79 -17.33
CA LEU A 366 2.64 3.28 -17.34
C LEU A 366 3.57 4.44 -17.66
N GLY A 367 4.61 4.57 -16.86
CA GLY A 367 5.64 5.61 -16.95
C GLY A 367 7.04 5.02 -16.83
N SER A 368 8.03 5.90 -16.89
CA SER A 368 9.45 5.62 -16.79
C SER A 368 9.95 5.62 -15.34
N SER A 369 11.24 5.34 -15.13
CA SER A 369 11.88 5.52 -13.81
C SER A 369 11.79 6.96 -13.25
N LEU A 370 11.65 7.98 -14.10
CA LEU A 370 11.45 9.38 -13.65
C LEU A 370 10.09 9.60 -12.97
N ASP A 371 9.09 8.80 -13.33
CA ASP A 371 7.72 8.90 -12.82
C ASP A 371 7.54 8.18 -11.47
N ALA A 372 8.61 7.56 -10.96
CA ALA A 372 8.61 6.87 -9.67
C ALA A 372 8.30 7.84 -8.53
N ASN A 373 7.43 7.42 -7.62
CA ASN A 373 7.03 8.25 -6.49
C ASN A 373 8.18 8.30 -5.47
N ARG A 374 8.75 9.50 -5.26
CA ARG A 374 9.85 9.70 -4.31
C ARG A 374 9.30 9.92 -2.91
N ILE A 375 9.61 9.00 -2.02
CA ILE A 375 9.29 9.09 -0.60
C ILE A 375 10.52 9.61 0.13
N ASP A 376 10.40 10.78 0.73
CA ASP A 376 11.41 11.41 1.57
C ASP A 376 10.79 11.66 2.94
N ASN A 377 10.93 10.68 3.84
CA ASN A 377 10.44 10.73 5.21
C ASN A 377 11.62 10.52 6.18
N VAL A 378 11.39 10.75 7.47
CA VAL A 378 12.42 10.57 8.51
C VAL A 378 12.94 9.13 8.52
N ILE A 379 12.01 8.18 8.48
CA ILE A 379 12.24 6.74 8.57
C ILE A 379 12.74 6.15 7.24
N MET A 380 12.13 6.55 6.12
CA MET A 380 12.32 5.93 4.82
C MET A 380 12.60 6.96 3.73
N GLU A 381 13.70 6.75 3.01
CA GLU A 381 14.00 7.38 1.72
C GLU A 381 13.95 6.29 0.66
N ASN A 382 12.93 6.32 -0.20
CA ASN A 382 12.73 5.28 -1.21
C ASN A 382 12.06 5.83 -2.47
N GLN A 383 12.14 5.05 -3.55
CA GLN A 383 11.38 5.28 -4.77
C GLN A 383 10.39 4.15 -4.98
N GLU A 384 9.12 4.50 -5.02
CA GLU A 384 8.05 3.55 -5.26
C GLU A 384 7.67 3.53 -6.75
N LYS A 385 7.84 2.37 -7.38
CA LYS A 385 7.48 2.13 -8.79
C LYS A 385 6.03 1.71 -8.99
N PHE A 386 5.31 1.35 -7.94
CA PHE A 386 3.90 0.99 -8.02
C PHE A 386 3.14 1.71 -6.93
N TYR A 387 2.24 2.60 -7.33
CA TYR A 387 1.42 3.37 -6.41
C TYR A 387 -0.02 3.46 -6.90
N LEU A 388 -0.96 3.45 -5.94
CA LEU A 388 -2.39 3.43 -6.18
C LEU A 388 -3.06 4.61 -5.48
N HIS A 389 -3.73 5.45 -6.28
CA HIS A 389 -4.57 6.53 -5.77
C HIS A 389 -6.02 6.11 -5.80
N TYR A 390 -6.71 6.35 -4.70
CA TYR A 390 -8.12 6.04 -4.51
C TYR A 390 -8.88 7.34 -4.29
N ASN A 391 -9.92 7.57 -5.07
CA ASN A 391 -10.76 8.75 -5.00
C ASN A 391 -12.19 8.37 -4.64
N PHE A 392 -12.76 9.07 -3.67
CA PHE A 392 -14.11 8.84 -3.17
C PHE A 392 -14.99 10.09 -3.28
N PRO A 393 -15.41 10.45 -4.49
CA PRO A 393 -16.17 11.67 -4.71
C PRO A 393 -17.56 11.62 -4.04
N PRO A 394 -18.11 12.75 -3.58
CA PRO A 394 -19.38 12.78 -2.83
C PRO A 394 -20.60 12.21 -3.59
N PHE A 395 -20.60 12.31 -4.92
CA PHE A 395 -21.67 11.75 -5.75
C PHE A 395 -21.76 10.23 -5.64
N SER A 396 -20.67 9.54 -5.28
CA SER A 396 -20.65 8.07 -5.14
C SER A 396 -21.58 7.56 -4.04
N THR A 397 -21.89 8.40 -3.05
CA THR A 397 -22.89 8.14 -2.00
C THR A 397 -24.16 8.98 -2.16
N GLY A 398 -24.25 9.81 -3.20
CA GLY A 398 -25.36 10.75 -3.41
C GLY A 398 -25.40 11.89 -2.39
N GLU A 399 -24.25 12.29 -1.84
CA GLU A 399 -24.14 13.34 -0.83
C GLU A 399 -23.43 14.59 -1.35
N ILE A 400 -23.65 15.73 -0.69
CA ILE A 400 -22.95 16.99 -0.96
C ILE A 400 -21.92 17.21 0.15
N ARG A 401 -20.64 17.40 -0.22
CA ARG A 401 -19.55 17.71 0.72
C ARG A 401 -18.56 18.69 0.07
N SER A 402 -17.96 19.57 0.87
CA SER A 402 -16.89 20.46 0.38
C SER A 402 -15.64 19.67 -0.01
N ILE A 403 -15.09 19.96 -1.19
CA ILE A 403 -13.85 19.34 -1.67
C ILE A 403 -12.66 20.08 -1.04
N ARG A 404 -11.98 19.45 -0.07
CA ARG A 404 -10.86 20.04 0.69
C ARG A 404 -9.53 19.26 0.56
N GLY A 405 -9.41 18.46 -0.50
CA GLY A 405 -8.28 17.55 -0.76
C GLY A 405 -8.58 16.09 -0.40
N VAL A 406 -7.55 15.24 -0.50
CA VAL A 406 -7.66 13.79 -0.23
C VAL A 406 -7.83 13.55 1.27
N SER A 407 -8.87 12.82 1.64
CA SER A 407 -9.16 12.49 3.04
C SER A 407 -8.25 11.38 3.56
N ARG A 408 -8.11 11.29 4.90
CA ARG A 408 -7.40 10.18 5.54
C ARG A 408 -7.97 8.82 5.12
N ARG A 409 -9.29 8.73 4.87
CA ARG A 409 -9.97 7.49 4.45
C ARG A 409 -9.55 7.06 3.05
N GLU A 410 -9.42 8.01 2.13
CA GLU A 410 -8.99 7.74 0.77
C GLU A 410 -7.55 7.23 0.74
N VAL A 411 -6.64 7.86 1.50
CA VAL A 411 -5.25 7.37 1.65
C VAL A 411 -5.23 5.95 2.22
N GLY A 412 -6.01 5.68 3.27
CA GLY A 412 -6.08 4.35 3.88
C GLY A 412 -6.63 3.27 2.96
N HIS A 413 -7.70 3.55 2.21
CA HIS A 413 -8.27 2.60 1.24
C HIS A 413 -7.33 2.37 0.04
N GLY A 414 -6.67 3.43 -0.44
CA GLY A 414 -5.66 3.34 -1.49
C GLY A 414 -4.50 2.46 -1.09
N ASN A 415 -3.94 2.68 0.10
CA ASN A 415 -2.86 1.88 0.65
C ASN A 415 -3.26 0.41 0.84
N LEU A 416 -4.47 0.11 1.35
CA LEU A 416 -4.96 -1.28 1.43
C LEU A 416 -4.96 -1.97 0.06
N ALA A 417 -5.46 -1.29 -0.96
CA ALA A 417 -5.50 -1.83 -2.32
C ALA A 417 -4.10 -1.96 -2.96
N GLN A 418 -3.20 -1.02 -2.66
CA GLN A 418 -1.80 -1.07 -3.09
C GLN A 418 -1.08 -2.28 -2.49
N ARG A 419 -1.18 -2.45 -1.17
CA ARG A 419 -0.65 -3.61 -0.43
C ARG A 419 -1.14 -4.94 -0.99
N ALA A 420 -2.43 -5.01 -1.35
CA ALA A 420 -3.05 -6.20 -1.94
C ALA A 420 -2.43 -6.64 -3.28
N LEU A 421 -1.87 -5.71 -4.06
CA LEU A 421 -1.42 -5.93 -5.44
C LEU A 421 0.10 -5.89 -5.61
N LYS A 422 0.82 -5.13 -4.78
CA LYS A 422 2.26 -4.85 -5.01
C LYS A 422 3.13 -6.10 -5.06
N ASN A 423 2.84 -7.11 -4.22
CA ASN A 423 3.61 -8.36 -4.15
C ASN A 423 3.37 -9.31 -5.35
N ILE A 424 2.31 -9.05 -6.11
CA ILE A 424 1.87 -9.85 -7.25
C ILE A 424 2.43 -9.30 -8.56
N ILE A 425 2.78 -8.03 -8.61
CA ILE A 425 3.41 -7.39 -9.76
C ILE A 425 4.87 -7.84 -9.82
N PRO A 426 5.32 -8.54 -10.88
CA PRO A 426 6.72 -8.90 -11.01
C PRO A 426 7.58 -7.67 -11.29
N ASN A 427 8.90 -7.84 -11.14
CA ASN A 427 9.84 -6.80 -11.55
C ASN A 427 9.64 -6.50 -13.05
N ASN A 428 9.45 -5.23 -13.37
CA ASN A 428 9.15 -4.77 -14.71
C ASN A 428 9.76 -3.36 -14.92
N PRO A 429 10.02 -2.94 -16.16
CA PRO A 429 10.71 -1.68 -16.43
C PRO A 429 9.81 -0.46 -16.19
N TYR A 430 8.51 -0.65 -16.00
CA TYR A 430 7.55 0.43 -15.87
C TYR A 430 7.40 0.90 -14.43
N THR A 431 7.23 2.21 -14.29
CA THR A 431 6.51 2.76 -13.15
C THR A 431 5.01 2.65 -13.45
N ILE A 432 4.24 2.14 -12.50
CA ILE A 432 2.83 1.83 -12.65
C ILE A 432 2.04 2.69 -11.68
N ARG A 433 1.22 3.58 -12.23
CA ARG A 433 0.24 4.35 -11.48
C ARG A 433 -1.15 3.77 -11.71
N VAL A 434 -1.83 3.42 -10.63
CA VAL A 434 -3.24 3.02 -10.64
C VAL A 434 -4.07 4.15 -10.04
N VAL A 435 -5.15 4.52 -10.70
CA VAL A 435 -6.14 5.46 -10.16
C VAL A 435 -7.49 4.77 -10.14
N SER A 436 -8.15 4.76 -8.99
CA SER A 436 -9.46 4.17 -8.79
C SER A 436 -10.47 5.25 -8.39
N ASP A 437 -11.39 5.53 -9.29
CA ASP A 437 -12.50 6.46 -9.06
C ASP A 437 -13.75 5.68 -8.70
N ILE A 438 -14.26 5.89 -7.49
CA ILE A 438 -15.49 5.24 -7.04
C ILE A 438 -16.69 5.99 -7.59
N LEU A 439 -17.49 5.30 -8.38
CA LEU A 439 -18.67 5.88 -9.03
C LEU A 439 -19.95 5.65 -8.23
N GLU A 440 -20.03 4.52 -7.52
CA GLU A 440 -21.13 4.16 -6.63
C GLU A 440 -20.59 3.44 -5.39
N SER A 441 -21.20 3.67 -4.22
CA SER A 441 -20.81 2.99 -2.99
C SER A 441 -22.00 2.64 -2.08
N ASN A 442 -22.23 1.34 -1.95
CA ASN A 442 -23.06 0.72 -0.93
C ASN A 442 -22.39 -0.53 -0.35
N GLY A 443 -21.12 -0.40 0.03
CA GLY A 443 -20.31 -1.51 0.50
C GLY A 443 -18.84 -1.21 0.30
N SER A 444 -18.00 -2.22 0.49
CA SER A 444 -16.54 -2.07 0.44
C SER A 444 -16.02 -1.74 -0.96
N SER A 445 -15.99 -0.44 -1.28
CA SER A 445 -15.42 0.11 -2.51
C SER A 445 -13.91 -0.11 -2.61
N SER A 446 -13.19 -0.22 -1.48
CA SER A 446 -11.79 -0.65 -1.44
C SER A 446 -11.56 -2.03 -2.06
N MET A 447 -12.47 -2.99 -1.83
CA MET A 447 -12.37 -4.33 -2.42
C MET A 447 -12.74 -4.32 -3.91
N ALA A 448 -13.71 -3.48 -4.30
CA ALA A 448 -14.00 -3.23 -5.71
C ALA A 448 -12.79 -2.63 -6.44
N THR A 449 -12.05 -1.71 -5.80
CA THR A 449 -10.79 -1.18 -6.32
C THR A 449 -9.75 -2.26 -6.57
N VAL A 450 -9.55 -3.21 -5.64
CA VAL A 450 -8.59 -4.31 -5.84
C VAL A 450 -8.97 -5.16 -7.04
N CYS A 451 -10.25 -5.53 -7.16
CA CYS A 451 -10.76 -6.30 -8.30
C CYS A 451 -10.59 -5.55 -9.63
N ALA A 452 -11.00 -4.27 -9.68
CA ALA A 452 -10.87 -3.43 -10.86
C ALA A 452 -9.41 -3.20 -11.25
N ALA A 453 -8.54 -2.91 -10.28
CA ALA A 453 -7.10 -2.72 -10.51
C ALA A 453 -6.43 -3.99 -11.01
N SER A 454 -6.77 -5.17 -10.47
CA SER A 454 -6.26 -6.44 -11.01
C SER A 454 -6.61 -6.62 -12.48
N LEU A 455 -7.87 -6.33 -12.86
CA LEU A 455 -8.31 -6.41 -14.26
C LEU A 455 -7.65 -5.33 -15.14
N ALA A 456 -7.52 -4.10 -14.64
CA ALA A 456 -6.92 -3.00 -15.38
C ALA A 456 -5.41 -3.20 -15.61
N LEU A 457 -4.69 -3.80 -14.66
CA LEU A 457 -3.28 -4.20 -14.83
C LEU A 457 -3.14 -5.29 -15.91
N MET A 458 -4.05 -6.26 -15.92
CA MET A 458 -4.11 -7.29 -16.95
C MET A 458 -4.46 -6.71 -18.33
N ASP A 459 -5.38 -5.75 -18.40
CA ASP A 459 -5.73 -5.01 -19.61
C ASP A 459 -4.55 -4.18 -20.14
N ALA A 460 -3.78 -3.56 -19.25
CA ALA A 460 -2.55 -2.84 -19.59
C ALA A 460 -1.41 -3.74 -20.11
N GLY A 461 -1.58 -5.07 -20.04
CA GLY A 461 -0.55 -6.03 -20.45
C GLY A 461 0.56 -6.23 -19.43
N ILE A 462 0.35 -5.81 -18.17
CA ILE A 462 1.30 -6.09 -17.09
C ILE A 462 1.19 -7.58 -16.71
N PRO A 463 2.30 -8.34 -16.73
CA PRO A 463 2.29 -9.77 -16.48
C PRO A 463 2.18 -10.09 -14.97
N ILE A 464 1.08 -9.71 -14.33
CA ILE A 464 0.84 -10.02 -12.91
C ILE A 464 0.91 -11.53 -12.66
N LYS A 465 1.49 -11.96 -11.53
CA LYS A 465 1.69 -13.38 -11.20
C LYS A 465 0.35 -14.14 -11.16
N ASN A 466 -0.61 -13.61 -10.40
CA ASN A 466 -1.93 -14.18 -10.18
C ASN A 466 -2.95 -13.06 -9.96
N PRO A 467 -4.14 -13.08 -10.59
CA PRO A 467 -5.15 -12.07 -10.34
C PRO A 467 -5.63 -12.08 -8.88
N VAL A 468 -5.88 -10.90 -8.32
CA VAL A 468 -6.25 -10.70 -6.91
C VAL A 468 -7.71 -10.27 -6.84
N SER A 469 -8.48 -10.91 -5.97
CA SER A 469 -9.84 -10.48 -5.62
C SER A 469 -9.94 -10.11 -4.14
N GLY A 470 -10.96 -9.32 -3.79
CA GLY A 470 -11.20 -8.86 -2.43
C GLY A 470 -12.66 -9.01 -2.01
N ILE A 471 -12.88 -9.32 -0.74
CA ILE A 471 -14.21 -9.42 -0.13
C ILE A 471 -14.22 -8.68 1.21
N ALA A 472 -15.38 -8.13 1.57
CA ALA A 472 -15.62 -7.55 2.89
C ALA A 472 -16.63 -8.41 3.64
N MET A 473 -16.28 -8.77 4.86
CA MET A 473 -17.01 -9.66 5.74
C MET A 473 -17.54 -8.88 6.93
N GLY A 474 -18.74 -9.23 7.37
CA GLY A 474 -19.38 -8.67 8.54
C GLY A 474 -19.66 -9.73 9.59
N LEU A 475 -19.82 -9.29 10.83
CA LEU A 475 -20.27 -10.13 11.93
C LEU A 475 -21.33 -9.41 12.73
N PHE A 476 -22.40 -10.14 13.05
CA PHE A 476 -23.43 -9.71 13.99
C PHE A 476 -23.45 -10.65 15.18
N MET A 477 -23.37 -10.09 16.39
CA MET A 477 -23.36 -10.83 17.65
C MET A 477 -24.43 -10.32 18.60
N GLU A 478 -25.22 -11.23 19.18
CA GLU A 478 -26.10 -10.91 20.30
C GLU A 478 -26.18 -12.12 21.23
N LYS A 479 -25.66 -11.96 22.46
CA LYS A 479 -25.51 -13.05 23.43
C LYS A 479 -24.72 -14.20 22.80
N GLU A 480 -25.33 -15.38 22.67
CA GLU A 480 -24.70 -16.56 22.06
C GLU A 480 -24.86 -16.63 20.53
N LYS A 481 -25.78 -15.86 19.94
CA LYS A 481 -26.02 -15.90 18.50
C LYS A 481 -24.97 -15.08 17.75
N LYS A 482 -24.33 -15.72 16.77
CA LYS A 482 -23.30 -15.14 15.90
C LYS A 482 -23.65 -15.43 14.45
N VAL A 483 -23.71 -14.40 13.61
CA VAL A 483 -23.99 -14.52 12.17
C VAL A 483 -22.90 -13.82 11.38
N ILE A 484 -22.17 -14.58 10.58
CA ILE A 484 -21.15 -14.09 9.64
C ILE A 484 -21.82 -13.77 8.31
N VAL A 485 -21.56 -12.58 7.78
CA VAL A 485 -22.16 -12.06 6.54
C VAL A 485 -21.09 -11.79 5.50
N SER A 486 -21.22 -12.38 4.31
CA SER A 486 -20.35 -12.14 3.15
C SER A 486 -20.80 -10.92 2.34
N ASP A 487 -19.84 -10.17 1.82
CA ASP A 487 -20.06 -9.03 0.93
C ASP A 487 -21.05 -8.01 1.51
N ILE A 488 -20.61 -7.36 2.60
CA ILE A 488 -21.42 -6.42 3.38
C ILE A 488 -21.85 -5.17 2.61
N MET A 489 -23.05 -4.69 2.93
CA MET A 489 -23.59 -3.40 2.51
C MET A 489 -23.16 -2.27 3.46
N GLY A 490 -23.34 -1.01 3.06
CA GLY A 490 -22.95 0.13 3.89
C GLY A 490 -23.64 0.18 5.26
N GLU A 491 -24.92 -0.14 5.32
CA GLU A 491 -25.67 -0.22 6.58
C GLU A 491 -25.29 -1.46 7.41
N GLU A 492 -24.99 -2.58 6.76
CA GLU A 492 -24.53 -3.79 7.45
C GLU A 492 -23.15 -3.60 8.08
N ASP A 493 -22.26 -2.87 7.40
CA ASP A 493 -21.01 -2.38 7.97
C ASP A 493 -21.32 -1.50 9.19
N HIS A 494 -22.10 -0.42 9.01
CA HIS A 494 -22.39 0.55 10.07
C HIS A 494 -23.00 -0.07 11.34
N PHE A 495 -23.92 -1.03 11.20
CA PHE A 495 -24.60 -1.67 12.33
C PHE A 495 -23.99 -3.01 12.79
N GLY A 496 -23.02 -3.53 12.05
CA GLY A 496 -22.27 -4.74 12.36
C GLY A 496 -21.32 -4.56 13.55
N ASP A 497 -20.85 -5.66 14.11
CA ASP A 497 -19.90 -5.69 15.22
C ASP A 497 -18.44 -5.86 14.75
N LEU A 498 -18.23 -6.35 13.52
CA LEU A 498 -16.93 -6.41 12.87
C LEU A 498 -17.05 -6.16 11.36
N ASP A 499 -16.04 -5.51 10.81
CA ASP A 499 -15.81 -5.27 9.39
C ASP A 499 -14.41 -5.80 9.03
N PHE A 500 -14.35 -6.87 8.24
CA PHE A 500 -13.11 -7.53 7.87
C PHE A 500 -12.96 -7.61 6.34
N LYS A 501 -12.04 -6.82 5.81
CA LYS A 501 -11.64 -6.85 4.39
C LYS A 501 -10.48 -7.82 4.20
N ILE A 502 -10.62 -8.71 3.24
CA ILE A 502 -9.61 -9.72 2.91
C ILE A 502 -9.40 -9.74 1.40
N THR A 503 -8.13 -9.71 1.00
CA THR A 503 -7.72 -9.83 -0.40
C THR A 503 -6.79 -11.02 -0.58
N GLY A 504 -6.72 -11.54 -1.80
CA GLY A 504 -5.84 -12.65 -2.11
C GLY A 504 -6.07 -13.26 -3.48
N THR A 505 -5.22 -14.21 -3.81
CA THR A 505 -5.25 -15.00 -5.04
C THR A 505 -5.78 -16.40 -4.74
N LYS A 506 -5.90 -17.26 -5.76
CA LYS A 506 -6.24 -18.68 -5.52
C LYS A 506 -5.24 -19.43 -4.61
N PHE A 507 -4.05 -18.89 -4.37
CA PHE A 507 -3.00 -19.53 -3.58
C PHE A 507 -2.91 -19.05 -2.14
N GLY A 508 -3.45 -17.87 -1.83
CA GLY A 508 -3.41 -17.35 -0.47
C GLY A 508 -3.82 -15.87 -0.36
N MET A 509 -3.75 -15.36 0.86
CA MET A 509 -4.03 -13.97 1.21
C MET A 509 -2.87 -13.05 0.80
N THR A 510 -3.21 -11.83 0.37
CA THR A 510 -2.22 -10.79 -0.02
C THR A 510 -2.28 -9.54 0.84
N ALA A 511 -3.45 -9.18 1.35
CA ALA A 511 -3.62 -8.10 2.31
C ALA A 511 -4.91 -8.29 3.09
N CYS A 512 -4.98 -7.63 4.24
CA CYS A 512 -6.19 -7.63 5.04
C CYS A 512 -6.31 -6.38 5.90
N GLN A 513 -7.54 -6.08 6.29
CA GLN A 513 -7.87 -5.00 7.21
C GLN A 513 -9.11 -5.41 8.02
N MET A 514 -8.95 -5.56 9.33
CA MET A 514 -10.03 -5.91 10.26
C MET A 514 -10.28 -4.77 11.24
N ASP A 515 -11.55 -4.48 11.48
CA ASP A 515 -12.06 -3.50 12.44
C ASP A 515 -13.15 -4.14 13.30
N VAL A 516 -12.95 -4.17 14.61
CA VAL A 516 -13.99 -4.54 15.57
C VAL A 516 -14.64 -3.27 16.11
N LYS A 517 -15.98 -3.20 16.02
CA LYS A 517 -16.76 -2.02 16.44
C LYS A 517 -17.23 -2.09 17.88
N LYS A 518 -17.20 -3.27 18.49
CA LYS A 518 -17.55 -3.49 19.90
C LYS A 518 -16.60 -4.49 20.54
N MET A 519 -16.18 -4.22 21.77
CA MET A 519 -15.25 -5.04 22.56
C MET A 519 -15.74 -6.46 22.92
N GLN A 520 -16.91 -6.90 22.42
CA GLN A 520 -17.33 -8.29 22.58
C GLN A 520 -16.39 -9.20 21.77
N GLY A 521 -15.64 -10.04 22.49
CA GLY A 521 -14.47 -10.72 21.96
C GLY A 521 -14.75 -11.63 20.76
N VAL A 522 -14.00 -11.42 19.67
CA VAL A 522 -13.91 -12.34 18.55
C VAL A 522 -12.95 -13.47 18.93
N THR A 523 -13.51 -14.64 19.27
CA THR A 523 -12.73 -15.85 19.56
C THR A 523 -11.94 -16.31 18.34
N TYR A 524 -10.79 -16.97 18.54
CA TYR A 524 -9.97 -17.51 17.44
C TYR A 524 -10.75 -18.46 16.52
N ASP A 525 -11.64 -19.30 17.05
CA ASP A 525 -12.48 -20.20 16.25
C ASP A 525 -13.44 -19.44 15.34
N LEU A 526 -14.04 -18.36 15.85
CA LEU A 526 -14.92 -17.49 15.06
C LEU A 526 -14.14 -16.78 13.95
N LEU A 527 -12.93 -16.31 14.26
CA LEU A 527 -12.05 -15.71 13.26
C LEU A 527 -11.72 -16.72 12.15
N ASN A 528 -11.43 -17.98 12.50
CA ASN A 528 -11.20 -19.05 11.54
C ASN A 528 -12.43 -19.30 10.65
N GLN A 529 -13.64 -19.33 11.22
CA GLN A 529 -14.88 -19.46 10.45
C GLN A 529 -15.08 -18.29 9.47
N ILE A 530 -14.78 -17.06 9.90
CA ILE A 530 -14.85 -15.87 9.03
C ILE A 530 -13.86 -16.00 7.87
N LEU A 531 -12.62 -16.43 8.13
CA LEU A 531 -11.58 -16.62 7.12
C LEU A 531 -11.99 -17.67 6.08
N MET A 532 -12.55 -18.81 6.50
CA MET A 532 -13.00 -19.86 5.58
C MET A 532 -14.16 -19.38 4.69
N GLN A 533 -15.16 -18.68 5.27
CA GLN A 533 -16.26 -18.11 4.48
C GLN A 533 -15.76 -17.00 3.53
N ALA A 534 -14.76 -16.22 3.95
CA ALA A 534 -14.13 -15.22 3.09
C ALA A 534 -13.37 -15.84 1.93
N LEU A 535 -12.67 -16.96 2.14
CA LEU A 535 -11.99 -17.71 1.09
C LEU A 535 -12.98 -18.17 0.01
N GLU A 536 -14.10 -18.79 0.41
CA GLU A 536 -15.19 -19.19 -0.51
C GLU A 536 -15.64 -17.99 -1.36
N GLY A 537 -15.92 -16.86 -0.71
CA GLY A 537 -16.42 -15.68 -1.39
C GLY A 537 -15.40 -15.00 -2.31
N ARG A 538 -14.14 -14.97 -1.90
CA ARG A 538 -13.03 -14.40 -2.67
C ARG A 538 -12.77 -15.19 -3.94
N LEU A 539 -12.82 -16.53 -3.86
CA LEU A 539 -12.69 -17.42 -5.02
C LEU A 539 -13.88 -17.27 -5.99
N PHE A 540 -15.10 -17.09 -5.48
CA PHE A 540 -16.26 -16.79 -6.32
C PHE A 540 -16.09 -15.48 -7.11
N ILE A 541 -15.67 -14.40 -6.44
CA ILE A 541 -15.41 -13.11 -7.09
C ILE A 541 -14.29 -13.24 -8.13
N LEU A 542 -13.21 -13.96 -7.78
CA LEU A 542 -12.10 -14.21 -8.69
C LEU A 542 -12.56 -14.92 -9.96
N LYS A 543 -13.41 -15.95 -9.83
CA LYS A 543 -13.99 -16.66 -10.97
C LYS A 543 -14.76 -15.70 -11.89
N LYS A 544 -15.59 -14.82 -11.32
CA LYS A 544 -16.32 -13.80 -12.10
C LYS A 544 -15.42 -12.80 -12.82
N MET A 545 -14.33 -12.38 -12.19
CA MET A 545 -13.34 -11.52 -12.86
C MET A 545 -12.68 -12.23 -14.04
N LEU A 546 -12.32 -13.51 -13.88
CA LEU A 546 -11.67 -14.31 -14.92
C LEU A 546 -12.62 -14.65 -16.09
N GLU A 547 -13.94 -14.63 -15.89
CA GLU A 547 -14.91 -14.69 -17.00
C GLU A 547 -14.78 -13.47 -17.94
N THR A 548 -14.45 -12.28 -17.41
CA THR A 548 -14.21 -11.06 -18.21
C THR A 548 -12.84 -11.07 -18.90
N LEU A 549 -11.77 -11.38 -18.15
CA LEU A 549 -10.41 -11.40 -18.69
C LEU A 549 -9.62 -12.55 -18.05
N PRO A 550 -9.50 -13.72 -18.72
CA PRO A 550 -8.84 -14.90 -18.15
C PRO A 550 -7.34 -14.72 -17.88
N LYS A 551 -6.66 -13.90 -18.71
CA LYS A 551 -5.21 -13.66 -18.64
C LYS A 551 -4.89 -12.25 -19.12
N TYR A 552 -3.77 -11.69 -18.64
CA TYR A 552 -3.26 -10.40 -19.11
C TYR A 552 -3.04 -10.38 -20.64
N ARG A 553 -3.18 -9.20 -21.24
CA ARG A 553 -2.97 -9.01 -22.68
C ARG A 553 -1.51 -9.23 -23.05
N LYS A 554 -1.26 -10.03 -24.09
CA LYS A 554 0.11 -10.23 -24.62
C LYS A 554 0.68 -8.98 -25.29
N LYS A 555 -0.18 -8.20 -25.94
CA LYS A 555 0.19 -6.98 -26.66
C LYS A 555 -0.39 -5.78 -25.91
N MET A 556 0.50 -4.85 -25.52
CA MET A 556 0.11 -3.58 -24.92
C MET A 556 -0.60 -2.68 -25.95
N LYS A 557 -1.38 -1.70 -25.46
CA LYS A 557 -2.10 -0.77 -26.34
C LYS A 557 -1.13 0.15 -27.10
N PRO A 558 -1.49 0.63 -28.32
CA PRO A 558 -0.57 1.42 -29.16
C PRO A 558 -0.06 2.72 -28.54
N ASN A 559 -0.85 3.34 -27.66
CA ASN A 559 -0.49 4.57 -26.93
C ASN A 559 0.49 4.33 -25.78
N THR A 560 0.75 3.06 -25.41
CA THR A 560 1.61 2.69 -24.29
C THR A 560 3.08 3.02 -24.58
N PRO A 561 3.80 3.72 -23.69
CA PRO A 561 5.23 3.91 -23.86
C PRO A 561 5.94 2.56 -23.83
N LYS A 562 6.91 2.39 -24.70
CA LYS A 562 7.75 1.21 -24.74
C LYS A 562 9.08 1.54 -24.09
N ILE A 563 9.47 0.70 -23.15
CA ILE A 563 10.70 0.87 -22.38
C ILE A 563 11.59 -0.32 -22.69
N TYR A 564 12.79 -0.03 -23.18
CA TYR A 564 13.82 -1.03 -23.44
C TYR A 564 15.00 -0.78 -22.51
N THR A 565 15.38 -1.82 -21.77
CA THR A 565 16.47 -1.76 -20.80
C THR A 565 17.59 -2.71 -21.18
N PHE A 566 18.84 -2.25 -21.14
CA PHE A 566 20.03 -3.10 -21.27
C PHE A 566 21.22 -2.46 -20.56
N ASN A 567 22.26 -3.26 -20.34
CA ASN A 567 23.44 -2.82 -19.59
C ASN A 567 24.63 -2.60 -20.53
N ILE A 568 25.45 -1.61 -20.19
CA ILE A 568 26.76 -1.37 -20.79
C ILE A 568 27.84 -1.39 -19.70
N PRO A 569 29.11 -1.70 -20.03
CA PRO A 569 30.19 -1.54 -19.07
C PRO A 569 30.39 -0.07 -18.68
N LYS A 570 30.78 0.19 -17.44
CA LYS A 570 30.97 1.54 -16.88
C LYS A 570 31.87 2.45 -17.72
N ASP A 571 32.94 1.90 -18.30
CA ASP A 571 33.89 2.64 -19.14
C ASP A 571 33.24 3.31 -20.36
N PHE A 572 32.11 2.78 -20.84
CA PHE A 572 31.40 3.31 -22.00
C PHE A 572 30.34 4.37 -21.65
N ILE A 573 29.99 4.54 -20.37
CA ILE A 573 28.98 5.52 -19.95
C ILE A 573 29.37 6.93 -20.41
N GLY A 574 30.63 7.33 -20.17
CA GLY A 574 31.14 8.63 -20.56
C GLY A 574 31.12 8.86 -22.09
N LEU A 575 31.35 7.81 -22.87
CA LEU A 575 31.32 7.86 -24.34
C LEU A 575 29.89 7.99 -24.89
N VAL A 576 28.91 7.34 -24.24
CA VAL A 576 27.50 7.41 -24.63
C VAL A 576 26.89 8.77 -24.28
N ILE A 577 27.24 9.33 -23.12
CA ILE A 577 26.81 10.68 -22.72
C ILE A 577 27.48 11.73 -23.61
N GLY A 578 28.81 11.59 -23.82
CA GLY A 578 29.63 12.55 -24.55
C GLY A 578 29.89 13.85 -23.78
N PRO A 579 30.77 14.74 -24.29
CA PRO A 579 31.10 16.00 -23.63
C PRO A 579 29.85 16.87 -23.47
N GLY A 580 29.52 17.22 -22.23
CA GLY A 580 28.34 18.02 -21.88
C GLY A 580 26.99 17.35 -22.20
N GLY A 581 26.94 16.04 -22.42
CA GLY A 581 25.71 15.33 -22.80
C GLY A 581 25.34 15.45 -24.28
N LYS A 582 26.23 15.98 -25.13
CA LYS A 582 25.94 16.24 -26.54
C LYS A 582 25.55 14.98 -27.32
N VAL A 583 26.23 13.86 -27.09
CA VAL A 583 26.01 12.62 -27.85
C VAL A 583 24.66 12.01 -27.48
N ILE A 584 24.34 11.93 -26.19
CA ILE A 584 23.04 11.39 -25.74
C ILE A 584 21.88 12.30 -26.18
N GLN A 585 22.05 13.63 -26.16
CA GLN A 585 21.05 14.57 -26.66
C GLN A 585 20.83 14.44 -28.17
N GLU A 586 21.90 14.24 -28.96
CA GLU A 586 21.82 13.99 -30.40
C GLU A 586 21.02 12.71 -30.69
N ILE A 587 21.32 11.61 -29.98
CA ILE A 587 20.60 10.35 -30.15
C ILE A 587 19.12 10.52 -29.80
N GLN A 588 18.82 11.15 -28.66
CA GLN A 588 17.45 11.41 -28.22
C GLN A 588 16.68 12.25 -29.23
N SER A 589 17.28 13.35 -29.72
CA SER A 589 16.66 14.22 -30.72
C SER A 589 16.43 13.52 -32.06
N TYR A 590 17.40 12.73 -32.55
CA TYR A 590 17.28 12.04 -33.83
C TYR A 590 16.24 10.91 -33.79
N THR A 591 16.17 10.19 -32.67
CA THR A 591 15.27 9.05 -32.50
C THR A 591 13.93 9.43 -31.86
N ASN A 592 13.77 10.67 -31.39
CA ASN A 592 12.61 11.09 -30.60
C ASN A 592 12.33 10.12 -29.43
N THR A 593 13.39 9.71 -28.75
CA THR A 593 13.36 8.85 -27.56
C THR A 593 13.92 9.60 -26.37
N ASN A 594 13.55 9.17 -25.15
CA ASN A 594 14.18 9.63 -23.92
C ASN A 594 15.13 8.52 -23.44
N ILE A 595 16.37 8.87 -23.15
CA ILE A 595 17.42 7.90 -22.74
C ILE A 595 17.91 8.29 -21.36
N LEU A 596 17.72 7.37 -20.42
CA LEU A 596 18.20 7.49 -19.04
C LEU A 596 19.35 6.52 -18.82
N ILE A 597 20.38 6.98 -18.12
CA ILE A 597 21.55 6.17 -17.79
C ILE A 597 21.76 6.26 -16.28
N GLU A 598 21.68 5.12 -15.62
CA GLU A 598 21.99 4.97 -14.19
C GLU A 598 23.26 4.15 -14.03
N GLU A 599 24.20 4.64 -13.21
CA GLU A 599 25.38 3.88 -12.84
C GLU A 599 25.08 2.99 -11.62
N LYS A 600 25.24 1.67 -11.75
CA LYS A 600 25.10 0.71 -10.64
C LYS A 600 26.28 -0.25 -10.64
N GLY A 601 27.21 -0.03 -9.71
CA GLY A 601 28.45 -0.79 -9.63
C GLY A 601 29.31 -0.57 -10.87
N ASP A 602 29.69 -1.66 -11.54
CA ASP A 602 30.54 -1.63 -12.76
C ASP A 602 29.74 -1.61 -14.06
N LEU A 603 28.41 -1.42 -13.99
CA LEU A 603 27.50 -1.40 -15.13
C LEU A 603 26.72 -0.07 -15.21
N GLY A 604 26.58 0.44 -16.43
CA GLY A 604 25.61 1.47 -16.78
C GLY A 604 24.31 0.82 -17.23
N TYR A 605 23.24 1.04 -16.47
CA TYR A 605 21.89 0.63 -16.82
C TYR A 605 21.28 1.69 -17.73
N ILE A 606 20.97 1.31 -18.96
CA ILE A 606 20.35 2.21 -19.94
C ILE A 606 18.88 1.87 -20.06
N GLU A 607 18.04 2.89 -19.95
CA GLU A 607 16.60 2.83 -20.17
C GLU A 607 16.25 3.75 -21.34
N ILE A 608 15.69 3.19 -22.41
CA ILE A 608 15.24 3.93 -23.59
C ILE A 608 13.73 3.89 -23.65
N ILE A 609 13.10 5.06 -23.67
CA ILE A 609 11.66 5.24 -23.68
C ILE A 609 11.24 5.85 -25.03
N GLY A 610 10.27 5.24 -25.69
CA GLY A 610 9.70 5.76 -26.94
C GLY A 610 8.33 5.17 -27.26
N LYS A 611 7.71 5.64 -28.35
CA LYS A 611 6.43 5.11 -28.85
C LYS A 611 6.59 4.16 -30.04
N ASP A 612 7.67 4.32 -30.80
CA ASP A 612 7.92 3.67 -32.08
C ASP A 612 9.09 2.69 -31.97
N ASP A 613 8.85 1.41 -32.30
CA ASP A 613 9.86 0.34 -32.17
C ASP A 613 11.07 0.61 -33.09
N GLU A 614 10.84 1.09 -34.31
CA GLU A 614 11.94 1.30 -35.26
C GLU A 614 12.91 2.38 -34.78
N LYS A 615 12.36 3.44 -34.17
CA LYS A 615 13.17 4.53 -33.63
C LYS A 615 13.93 4.10 -32.38
N ILE A 616 13.31 3.28 -31.53
CA ILE A 616 13.97 2.72 -30.36
C ILE A 616 15.09 1.78 -30.79
N GLU A 617 14.87 0.91 -31.77
CA GLU A 617 15.93 0.04 -32.31
C GLU A 617 17.10 0.84 -32.88
N LYS A 618 16.84 1.96 -33.57
CA LYS A 618 17.89 2.88 -34.03
C LYS A 618 18.70 3.44 -32.85
N ALA A 619 18.03 3.83 -31.76
CA ALA A 619 18.69 4.31 -30.55
C ALA A 619 19.55 3.20 -29.91
N ILE A 620 19.00 2.00 -29.72
CA ILE A 620 19.70 0.83 -29.19
C ILE A 620 20.94 0.51 -30.03
N ASN A 621 20.79 0.43 -31.34
CA ASN A 621 21.88 0.11 -32.25
C ASN A 621 22.97 1.18 -32.24
N ARG A 622 22.60 2.46 -32.09
CA ARG A 622 23.56 3.55 -31.96
C ARG A 622 24.37 3.44 -30.68
N ILE A 623 23.70 3.16 -29.55
CA ILE A 623 24.37 2.98 -28.26
C ILE A 623 25.25 1.73 -28.26
N LYS A 624 24.77 0.59 -28.78
CA LYS A 624 25.56 -0.64 -28.89
C LYS A 624 26.79 -0.49 -29.77
N LYS A 625 26.75 0.36 -30.80
CA LYS A 625 27.92 0.68 -31.63
C LYS A 625 28.97 1.48 -30.86
N ILE A 626 28.54 2.38 -29.97
CA ILE A 626 29.43 3.18 -29.09
C ILE A 626 30.01 2.29 -27.98
N ALA A 627 29.15 1.51 -27.33
CA ALA A 627 29.51 0.56 -26.27
C ALA A 627 29.98 -0.80 -26.83
N PHE A 628 30.67 -0.78 -27.97
CA PHE A 628 31.11 -2.01 -28.63
C PHE A 628 32.34 -2.58 -27.92
N VAL A 629 32.19 -3.77 -27.36
CA VAL A 629 33.30 -4.57 -26.81
C VAL A 629 33.59 -5.73 -27.77
N PRO A 630 34.82 -5.86 -28.28
CA PRO A 630 35.19 -7.01 -29.11
C PRO A 630 35.26 -8.30 -28.27
N GLU A 631 34.61 -9.35 -28.75
CA GLU A 631 34.59 -10.70 -28.17
C GLU A 631 35.79 -11.50 -28.64
N LEU A 632 36.51 -12.12 -27.69
CA LEU A 632 37.67 -12.97 -27.96
C LEU A 632 37.33 -14.06 -28.98
N GLY A 633 38.09 -14.13 -30.07
CA GLY A 633 37.94 -15.12 -31.12
C GLY A 633 36.87 -14.82 -32.18
N LYS A 634 36.12 -13.71 -32.08
CA LYS A 634 35.15 -13.32 -33.10
C LYS A 634 35.84 -12.66 -34.29
N VAL A 635 35.27 -12.87 -35.48
CA VAL A 635 35.73 -12.28 -36.74
C VAL A 635 34.95 -11.01 -36.99
N TYR A 636 35.66 -9.94 -37.35
CA TYR A 636 35.09 -8.64 -37.63
C TYR A 636 35.61 -8.08 -38.95
N LYS A 637 34.75 -7.36 -39.67
CA LYS A 637 35.15 -6.54 -40.80
C LYS A 637 35.76 -5.25 -40.29
N ALA A 638 37.07 -5.09 -40.47
CA ALA A 638 37.80 -3.91 -40.04
C ALA A 638 38.27 -3.07 -41.23
N LYS A 639 38.19 -1.75 -41.08
CA LYS A 639 38.65 -0.79 -42.10
C LYS A 639 40.07 -0.33 -41.78
N VAL A 640 40.98 -0.38 -42.75
CA VAL A 640 42.36 0.11 -42.58
C VAL A 640 42.35 1.64 -42.48
N LYS A 641 42.82 2.18 -41.35
CA LYS A 641 42.87 3.63 -41.06
C LYS A 641 44.24 4.23 -41.33
N SER A 642 45.29 3.55 -40.88
CA SER A 642 46.67 3.98 -41.08
C SER A 642 47.59 2.77 -41.12
N ILE A 643 48.69 2.91 -41.86
CA ILE A 643 49.72 1.89 -42.02
C ILE A 643 51.01 2.46 -41.45
N LYS A 644 51.75 1.65 -40.69
CA LYS A 644 53.09 1.95 -40.17
C LYS A 644 54.00 0.75 -40.42
N ASP A 645 55.31 0.95 -40.35
CA ASP A 645 56.31 -0.09 -40.68
C ASP A 645 56.14 -1.41 -39.88
N PHE A 646 55.57 -1.33 -38.67
CA PHE A 646 55.36 -2.49 -37.79
C PHE A 646 53.95 -3.10 -37.82
N GLY A 647 52.99 -2.49 -38.54
CA GLY A 647 51.60 -2.97 -38.58
C GLY A 647 50.60 -1.97 -39.14
N ALA A 648 49.36 -2.42 -39.33
CA ALA A 648 48.25 -1.58 -39.73
C ALA A 648 47.30 -1.33 -38.55
N PHE A 649 46.86 -0.09 -38.36
CA PHE A 649 45.76 0.23 -37.46
C PHE A 649 44.45 0.06 -38.20
N VAL A 650 43.60 -0.84 -37.70
CA VAL A 650 42.33 -1.17 -38.31
C VAL A 650 41.18 -0.87 -37.35
N GLU A 651 40.15 -0.23 -37.87
CA GLU A 651 38.96 0.17 -37.12
C GLU A 651 37.90 -0.94 -37.25
N ILE A 652 37.57 -1.58 -36.13
CA ILE A 652 36.62 -2.71 -36.07
C ILE A 652 35.17 -2.21 -35.89
N SER A 653 35.04 -1.12 -35.14
CA SER A 653 33.79 -0.37 -34.93
C SER A 653 34.17 1.10 -34.79
N LYS A 654 33.20 2.01 -34.97
CA LYS A 654 33.44 3.45 -34.97
C LYS A 654 34.13 3.90 -33.66
N GLY A 655 35.40 4.33 -33.74
CA GLY A 655 36.23 4.73 -32.60
C GLY A 655 36.94 3.60 -31.85
N VAL A 656 36.83 2.34 -32.31
CA VAL A 656 37.51 1.17 -31.74
C VAL A 656 38.58 0.67 -32.72
N GLU A 657 39.82 1.05 -32.45
CA GLU A 657 40.98 0.72 -33.27
C GLU A 657 41.84 -0.37 -32.61
N GLY A 658 42.29 -1.33 -33.42
CA GLY A 658 43.23 -2.35 -33.00
C GLY A 658 44.44 -2.42 -33.90
N LEU A 659 45.54 -2.97 -33.36
CA LEU A 659 46.78 -3.16 -34.11
C LEU A 659 46.75 -4.54 -34.78
N LEU A 660 46.81 -4.53 -36.11
CA LEU A 660 47.12 -5.71 -36.91
C LEU A 660 48.64 -5.72 -37.15
N HIS A 661 49.36 -6.53 -36.37
CA HIS A 661 50.82 -6.63 -36.48
C HIS A 661 51.24 -7.26 -37.81
N ILE A 662 52.39 -6.87 -38.37
CA ILE A 662 52.87 -7.35 -39.68
C ILE A 662 52.94 -8.88 -39.78
N SER A 663 53.25 -9.57 -38.68
CA SER A 663 53.32 -11.04 -38.60
C SER A 663 51.95 -11.75 -38.64
N GLU A 664 50.86 -10.99 -38.46
CA GLU A 664 49.48 -11.47 -38.34
C GLU A 664 48.63 -11.09 -39.57
N ILE A 665 49.21 -10.46 -40.61
CA ILE A 665 48.54 -10.10 -41.85
C ILE A 665 48.35 -11.34 -42.75
N GLY A 666 49.39 -12.15 -42.91
CA GLY A 666 49.40 -13.30 -43.81
C GLY A 666 50.46 -14.35 -43.45
N TRP A 667 50.52 -15.44 -44.23
CA TRP A 667 51.52 -16.51 -44.04
C TRP A 667 52.86 -16.25 -44.75
N LYS A 668 52.88 -15.32 -45.71
CA LYS A 668 54.09 -14.88 -46.42
C LYS A 668 54.82 -13.82 -45.60
N ARG A 669 56.15 -13.79 -45.67
CA ARG A 669 56.97 -12.75 -45.02
C ARG A 669 56.93 -11.51 -45.92
N LEU A 670 56.22 -10.48 -45.47
CA LEU A 670 56.10 -9.21 -46.17
C LEU A 670 57.28 -8.30 -45.81
N ASN A 671 57.88 -7.65 -46.80
CA ASN A 671 58.90 -6.62 -46.58
C ASN A 671 58.25 -5.23 -46.43
N ASN A 672 57.11 -4.98 -47.10
CA ASN A 672 56.29 -3.78 -46.95
C ASN A 672 54.81 -4.15 -46.80
N ILE A 673 54.11 -3.46 -45.89
CA ILE A 673 52.68 -3.70 -45.62
C ILE A 673 51.78 -3.19 -46.76
N GLU A 674 52.23 -2.15 -47.47
CA GLU A 674 51.53 -1.54 -48.60
C GLU A 674 51.39 -2.49 -49.81
N GLU A 675 52.12 -3.60 -49.84
CA GLU A 675 51.97 -4.63 -50.88
C GLU A 675 50.66 -5.42 -50.76
N GLU A 676 50.05 -5.48 -49.56
CA GLU A 676 48.88 -6.34 -49.29
C GLU A 676 47.70 -5.61 -48.62
N LEU A 677 47.89 -4.39 -48.13
CA LEU A 677 46.85 -3.56 -47.50
C LEU A 677 46.97 -2.11 -47.95
N HIS A 678 45.87 -1.52 -48.39
CA HIS A 678 45.78 -0.09 -48.68
C HIS A 678 44.92 0.63 -47.64
N ILE A 679 45.19 1.92 -47.43
CA ILE A 679 44.36 2.77 -46.57
C ILE A 679 42.94 2.79 -47.14
N GLY A 680 41.97 2.41 -46.33
CA GLY A 680 40.56 2.34 -46.72
C GLY A 680 40.03 0.92 -46.98
N ASP A 681 40.89 -0.09 -47.11
CA ASP A 681 40.47 -1.48 -47.36
C ASP A 681 39.63 -2.05 -46.21
N ILE A 682 38.66 -2.89 -46.55
CA ILE A 682 37.83 -3.64 -45.60
C ILE A 682 38.31 -5.09 -45.57
N ILE A 683 38.86 -5.52 -44.44
CA ILE A 683 39.44 -6.85 -44.26
C ILE A 683 38.79 -7.58 -43.08
N ASP A 684 38.69 -8.92 -43.17
CA ASP A 684 38.25 -9.75 -42.04
C ASP A 684 39.42 -10.01 -41.09
N VAL A 685 39.23 -9.67 -39.81
CA VAL A 685 40.22 -9.86 -38.74
C VAL A 685 39.59 -10.53 -37.54
N LYS A 686 40.32 -11.46 -36.91
CA LYS A 686 39.92 -12.14 -35.69
C LYS A 686 40.52 -11.44 -34.47
N PHE A 687 39.70 -11.16 -33.46
CA PHE A 687 40.17 -10.58 -32.20
C PHE A 687 40.87 -11.63 -31.33
N MET A 688 42.12 -11.36 -30.97
CA MET A 688 43.00 -12.29 -30.24
C MET A 688 43.19 -11.90 -28.77
N GLY A 689 42.52 -10.85 -28.31
CA GLY A 689 42.59 -10.34 -26.93
C GLY A 689 43.31 -9.00 -26.84
N MET A 690 43.51 -8.52 -25.61
CA MET A 690 44.28 -7.31 -25.32
C MET A 690 45.72 -7.66 -24.92
N ASP A 691 46.68 -6.85 -25.35
CA ASP A 691 48.07 -6.99 -24.91
C ASP A 691 48.25 -6.50 -23.47
N GLU A 692 48.73 -7.37 -22.57
CA GLU A 692 48.88 -7.10 -21.13
C GLU A 692 49.78 -5.89 -20.82
N LYS A 693 50.72 -5.53 -21.70
CA LYS A 693 51.65 -4.40 -21.46
C LYS A 693 51.10 -3.05 -21.90
N ASN A 694 50.32 -3.03 -22.98
CA ASN A 694 49.93 -1.78 -23.65
C ASN A 694 48.42 -1.53 -23.71
N LYS A 695 47.59 -2.45 -23.19
CA LYS A 695 46.10 -2.43 -23.27
C LYS A 695 45.55 -2.25 -24.69
N LYS A 696 46.35 -2.52 -25.73
CA LYS A 696 45.97 -2.42 -27.15
C LYS A 696 45.39 -3.73 -27.64
N MET A 697 44.39 -3.66 -28.51
CA MET A 697 43.74 -4.83 -29.12
C MET A 697 44.66 -5.53 -30.12
N LYS A 698 44.87 -6.83 -29.96
CA LYS A 698 45.56 -7.69 -30.94
C LYS A 698 44.56 -8.28 -31.92
N LEU A 699 44.82 -8.08 -33.20
CA LEU A 699 44.00 -8.60 -34.30
C LEU A 699 44.84 -9.48 -35.22
N SER A 700 44.24 -10.52 -35.80
CA SER A 700 44.90 -11.42 -36.74
C SER A 700 44.03 -11.72 -37.96
N ARG A 701 44.58 -11.49 -39.15
CA ARG A 701 44.03 -11.91 -40.45
C ARG A 701 44.56 -13.29 -40.84
N LYS A 702 45.80 -13.59 -40.45
CA LYS A 702 46.51 -14.85 -40.72
C LYS A 702 45.76 -16.10 -40.27
N ILE A 703 45.09 -16.06 -39.13
CA ILE A 703 44.32 -17.21 -38.59
C ILE A 703 43.10 -17.54 -39.47
N LEU A 704 42.61 -16.57 -40.26
CA LEU A 704 41.49 -16.75 -41.18
C LEU A 704 41.94 -17.21 -42.57
N LEU A 705 43.23 -17.07 -42.89
CA LEU A 705 43.79 -17.49 -44.17
C LEU A 705 44.23 -18.96 -44.11
N PRO A 706 43.95 -19.76 -45.15
CA PRO A 706 44.35 -21.16 -45.19
C PRO A 706 45.88 -21.29 -45.06
N ARG A 707 46.32 -22.12 -44.12
CA ARG A 707 47.75 -22.33 -43.83
C ARG A 707 48.41 -23.06 -44.99
N PRO A 708 49.45 -22.50 -45.64
CA PRO A 708 50.18 -23.20 -46.70
C PRO A 708 50.80 -24.48 -46.11
N GLY A 709 50.40 -25.66 -46.62
CA GLY A 709 51.00 -26.96 -46.26
C GLY A 709 50.24 -27.87 -45.30
N LYS A 710 48.98 -27.58 -44.89
CA LYS A 710 48.11 -28.57 -44.20
C LYS A 710 46.80 -28.80 -44.97
N LYS A 711 46.56 -30.05 -45.38
CA LYS A 711 45.28 -30.51 -45.97
C LYS A 711 44.11 -30.20 -45.02
N ASN A 712 43.03 -29.67 -45.58
CA ASN A 712 41.74 -29.46 -44.92
C ASN A 712 41.17 -30.80 -44.44
N GLU A 713 41.07 -31.00 -43.13
CA GLU A 713 40.02 -31.86 -42.58
C GLU A 713 38.85 -30.96 -42.20
N GLN A 714 37.86 -30.93 -43.08
CA GLN A 714 36.52 -30.44 -42.78
C GLN A 714 35.94 -31.31 -41.67
N LYS A 715 35.70 -30.73 -40.49
CA LYS A 715 34.72 -31.30 -39.56
C LYS A 715 33.33 -30.85 -40.01
N GLU A 716 32.72 -31.66 -40.87
CA GLU A 716 31.27 -31.81 -40.88
C GLU A 716 30.84 -32.25 -39.47
N LYS A 717 30.23 -31.35 -38.70
CA LYS A 717 29.30 -31.78 -37.66
C LYS A 717 27.91 -31.76 -38.28
N LYS A 718 27.44 -32.95 -38.61
CA LYS A 718 26.04 -33.26 -38.93
C LYS A 718 25.15 -32.91 -37.73
N ILE A 719 24.08 -32.17 -38.07
CA ILE A 719 22.72 -32.08 -37.49
C ILE A 719 22.62 -31.82 -35.98
#